data_AF-A0A8J2IJM1-F1
#
_entry.id   AF-A0A8J2IJM1-F1
#
_cell.length_a   1.000
_cell.length_b   1.000
_cell.length_c   1.000
_cell.angle_alpha   90.00
_cell.angle_beta   90.00
_cell.angle_gamma   90.00
#
_symmetry.space_group_name_H-M   'P 1'
#
loop_
_entity.id
_entity.type
_entity.pdbx_description
1 polymer ?
#
loop_
_entity_poly.entity_id
_entity_poly.type
_entity_poly.pdbx_seq_one_letter_code
_entity_poly.pdbx_strand_id
1 'polypeptide(L)'
;MSLEELTSKSYDYVVCGGGTAGLVIAARLTEDPNVTVAVLEAGGNGLNDLLIDAPNMFTQLWGKPQYDWNYKTVPQEGTVGRVHGWVRGKVLGGSSAVNYNMFSMASKQDLDNWGELGNKGWSFDDMKPYYRKFETYHPASETLGKGVDDKYLDKSLRGTSGPVHICFPKTDVTWGQDVWPKTITNAGYSPAKDPRTGSAIGGFNQLNTVDPEHNRRSYAARDYYEPNADRQNLTLITHALVSKVELETTTGQVKATGVHFTVDDTSHMMKANREVIICGGVVNSPQLLELSGIGSPAVLKKAGVEVIINLPGVGENLNDHTATGLSLGVKDEYPTAEALKNPAIMQQALEAYITHKAGPFAGAPTTTGFASLSKIEPDFPNAESHIQSLLQEFSSKHPDADPAGRDPMLARQLLDPKEAVCQIVMLPTGIQANLPDNAAALFPSEEDGMWCTMGACSTRSLSRGTIHINSSDPTTHPTIDPAYFSHPLDLDMMARALLHCISFTAVEPFASVLRRDADGNLILAKSSGSLPKTLEEAKEFVQNNTQQKMSTRRSGRATKEVKYTSASEGSDFEDKKKRTKKTSTTKKAAGTPKKSTKKRAAESDNGDAFTKENGATTTNTPPKPKRQKKDSAILAADAQEKQAKADKAAHKKAWQDWLASHDVEGEMLEEEPGKEESITQTDALRKYGMKKEELSSLLRFEKKNPLYGGTMKLFLEEDVRELAFRKIGTLEGVQGNDEQVVKKGEEMWTEEHENDVDDVDVPEEKDTKTEKDKDKPATQDDKDDKSAKTEKANREDAPAGTEKPKKEKTTKQKWSAYISTHSIDEDQKLTEEPSDVINQTECKSKYSLTPKDLACLPHFPKKNPAYGNNTKLFKESEVKSLAYRKIAVLAGVKDDDKDDEELLERGRELFDAQDGLDKDEKVDGT
;
A
#
# COMPACT_ATOMS: atom_id res chain seq x y z
N MET A 1 31.14 11.36 6.49
CA MET A 1 32.38 10.75 6.99
C MET A 1 32.89 9.77 5.96
N SER A 2 34.21 9.61 5.81
CA SER A 2 34.79 8.58 4.93
C SER A 2 34.71 7.19 5.58
N LEU A 3 34.86 6.13 4.78
CA LEU A 3 34.91 4.76 5.30
C LEU A 3 36.12 4.53 6.23
N GLU A 4 37.24 5.21 5.99
CA GLU A 4 38.42 5.22 6.86
C GLU A 4 38.12 5.87 8.22
N GLU A 5 37.46 7.05 8.23
CA GLU A 5 37.03 7.69 9.48
C GLU A 5 36.05 6.80 10.27
N LEU A 6 35.10 6.16 9.58
CA LEU A 6 34.09 5.29 10.20
C LEU A 6 34.68 3.99 10.77
N THR A 7 35.76 3.47 10.17
CA THR A 7 36.45 2.23 10.61
C THR A 7 37.58 2.48 11.61
N SER A 8 38.12 3.70 11.69
CA SER A 8 39.02 4.12 12.77
C SER A 8 38.35 4.17 14.16
N LYS A 9 37.01 4.28 14.19
CA LYS A 9 36.19 4.30 15.40
C LYS A 9 35.92 2.88 15.93
N SER A 10 35.57 2.79 17.21
CA SER A 10 34.83 1.64 17.74
C SER A 10 33.41 2.07 18.13
N TYR A 11 32.48 1.12 18.05
CA TYR A 11 31.07 1.30 18.39
C TYR A 11 30.73 0.41 19.57
N ASP A 12 29.72 0.75 20.36
CA ASP A 12 29.23 -0.14 21.41
C ASP A 12 28.68 -1.44 20.82
N TYR A 13 27.93 -1.31 19.73
CA TYR A 13 27.29 -2.40 19.01
C TYR A 13 27.61 -2.35 17.51
N VAL A 14 27.89 -3.51 16.92
CA VAL A 14 27.98 -3.67 15.46
C VAL A 14 26.93 -4.69 15.02
N VAL A 15 26.04 -4.29 14.13
CA VAL A 15 24.90 -5.08 13.63
C VAL A 15 25.19 -5.58 12.21
N CYS A 16 25.29 -6.90 12.05
CA CYS A 16 25.63 -7.54 10.79
C CYS A 16 24.35 -7.85 10.00
N GLY A 17 23.97 -6.97 9.07
CA GLY A 17 22.75 -7.02 8.28
C GLY A 17 21.74 -5.96 8.72
N GLY A 18 21.51 -4.96 7.85
CA GLY A 18 20.45 -3.96 7.96
C GLY A 18 19.07 -4.50 7.57
N GLY A 19 18.80 -5.78 7.89
CA GLY A 19 17.53 -6.44 7.63
C GLY A 19 16.43 -6.13 8.66
N THR A 20 15.28 -6.78 8.51
CA THR A 20 14.06 -6.56 9.31
C THR A 20 14.29 -6.51 10.82
N ALA A 21 15.16 -7.36 11.37
CA ALA A 21 15.49 -7.37 12.79
C ALA A 21 16.64 -6.40 13.15
N GLY A 22 17.63 -6.26 12.26
CA GLY A 22 18.83 -5.45 12.50
C GLY A 22 18.51 -3.96 12.68
N LEU A 23 17.64 -3.41 11.83
CA LEU A 23 17.23 -2.00 11.94
C LEU A 23 16.33 -1.75 13.16
N VAL A 24 15.48 -2.70 13.54
CA VAL A 24 14.71 -2.62 14.80
C VAL A 24 15.66 -2.55 15.99
N ILE A 25 16.69 -3.41 16.03
CA ILE A 25 17.68 -3.44 17.11
C ILE A 25 18.49 -2.14 17.14
N ALA A 26 19.02 -1.70 15.99
CA ALA A 26 19.82 -0.47 15.90
C ALA A 26 19.02 0.79 16.29
N ALA A 27 17.78 0.90 15.83
CA ALA A 27 16.89 2.01 16.15
C ALA A 27 16.46 2.05 17.62
N ARG A 28 16.37 0.89 18.30
CA ARG A 28 16.07 0.85 19.76
C ARG A 28 17.31 1.04 20.62
N LEU A 29 18.48 0.50 20.23
CA LEU A 29 19.73 0.71 20.95
C LEU A 29 20.16 2.19 20.95
N THR A 30 19.97 2.89 19.82
CA THR A 30 20.31 4.31 19.70
C THR A 30 19.29 5.26 20.32
N GLU A 31 18.23 4.77 20.99
CA GLU A 31 17.33 5.60 21.81
C GLU A 31 18.07 6.20 23.03
N ASP A 32 19.14 5.55 23.48
CA ASP A 32 20.12 6.16 24.38
C ASP A 32 21.22 6.86 23.54
N PRO A 33 21.35 8.20 23.60
CA PRO A 33 22.37 8.94 22.84
C PRO A 33 23.81 8.63 23.28
N ASN A 34 24.00 7.94 24.41
CA ASN A 34 25.31 7.47 24.89
C ASN A 34 25.71 6.10 24.29
N VAL A 35 24.81 5.42 23.55
CA VAL A 35 25.06 4.12 22.93
C VAL A 35 25.31 4.30 21.44
N THR A 36 26.52 3.93 20.99
CA THR A 36 26.93 4.01 19.58
C THR A 36 26.70 2.70 18.84
N VAL A 37 26.07 2.77 17.67
CA VAL A 37 25.73 1.58 16.86
C VAL A 37 26.18 1.77 15.42
N ALA A 38 26.81 0.75 14.85
CA ALA A 38 27.03 0.66 13.41
C ALA A 38 26.22 -0.50 12.82
N VAL A 39 25.61 -0.26 11.66
CA VAL A 39 24.89 -1.26 10.85
C VAL A 39 25.65 -1.48 9.55
N LEU A 40 25.95 -2.73 9.22
CA LEU A 40 26.60 -3.13 7.98
C LEU A 40 25.61 -3.94 7.13
N GLU A 41 25.23 -3.45 5.95
CA GLU A 41 24.30 -4.10 5.03
C GLU A 41 24.97 -4.37 3.68
N ALA A 42 24.86 -5.61 3.18
CA ALA A 42 25.51 -6.03 1.92
C ALA A 42 24.73 -5.60 0.66
N GLY A 43 23.46 -5.23 0.82
CA GLY A 43 22.64 -4.58 -0.19
C GLY A 43 22.86 -3.07 -0.30
N GLY A 44 22.22 -2.47 -1.30
CA GLY A 44 22.11 -1.01 -1.42
C GLY A 44 21.05 -0.42 -0.47
N ASN A 45 20.90 0.90 -0.51
CA ASN A 45 19.91 1.61 0.31
C ASN A 45 18.45 1.26 -0.12
N GLY A 46 18.04 1.61 -1.33
CA GLY A 46 16.71 1.27 -1.85
C GLY A 46 15.53 2.03 -1.22
N LEU A 47 15.76 2.92 -0.25
CA LEU A 47 14.75 3.93 0.12
C LEU A 47 14.36 4.73 -1.14
N ASN A 48 13.06 4.94 -1.31
CA ASN A 48 12.44 5.68 -2.42
C ASN A 48 12.58 5.01 -3.80
N ASP A 49 12.97 3.73 -3.85
CA ASP A 49 12.82 2.90 -5.06
C ASP A 49 11.34 2.54 -5.27
N LEU A 50 10.80 2.90 -6.42
CA LEU A 50 9.39 2.68 -6.76
C LEU A 50 8.98 1.20 -6.73
N LEU A 51 9.88 0.27 -7.07
CA LEU A 51 9.60 -1.17 -7.06
C LEU A 51 9.51 -1.73 -5.63
N ILE A 52 10.16 -1.07 -4.66
CA ILE A 52 10.09 -1.42 -3.24
C ILE A 52 8.88 -0.73 -2.60
N ASP A 53 8.72 0.58 -2.81
CA ASP A 53 7.66 1.38 -2.19
C ASP A 53 6.25 0.99 -2.69
N ALA A 54 6.08 0.54 -3.93
CA ALA A 54 4.78 0.13 -4.46
C ALA A 54 4.31 -1.23 -3.89
N PRO A 55 3.20 -1.30 -3.10
CA PRO A 55 2.83 -2.51 -2.37
C PRO A 55 2.63 -3.79 -3.20
N ASN A 56 2.25 -3.70 -4.48
CA ASN A 56 2.08 -4.87 -5.36
C ASN A 56 3.21 -5.11 -6.38
N MET A 57 4.30 -4.34 -6.37
CA MET A 57 5.40 -4.52 -7.35
C MET A 57 6.49 -5.51 -6.88
N PHE A 58 6.32 -6.15 -5.73
CA PHE A 58 7.35 -6.99 -5.10
C PHE A 58 7.85 -8.16 -5.97
N THR A 59 7.04 -8.72 -6.87
CA THR A 59 7.47 -9.77 -7.82
C THR A 59 8.56 -9.27 -8.76
N GLN A 60 8.56 -7.96 -9.07
CA GLN A 60 9.55 -7.30 -9.91
C GLN A 60 10.91 -7.12 -9.20
N LEU A 61 11.04 -7.48 -7.91
CA LEU A 61 12.29 -7.43 -7.16
C LEU A 61 13.03 -8.78 -7.14
N TRP A 62 12.31 -9.88 -7.33
CA TRP A 62 12.87 -11.24 -7.21
C TRP A 62 13.79 -11.57 -8.39
N GLY A 63 14.82 -12.39 -8.15
CA GLY A 63 15.79 -12.76 -9.19
C GLY A 63 16.77 -11.64 -9.61
N LYS A 64 16.63 -10.42 -9.07
CA LYS A 64 17.46 -9.25 -9.41
C LYS A 64 18.55 -9.05 -8.34
N PRO A 65 19.86 -9.22 -8.66
CA PRO A 65 20.96 -9.25 -7.67
C PRO A 65 21.15 -8.00 -6.79
N GLN A 66 20.52 -6.87 -7.14
CA GLN A 66 20.53 -5.63 -6.36
C GLN A 66 19.41 -5.53 -5.30
N TYR A 67 18.42 -6.44 -5.33
CA TYR A 67 17.34 -6.53 -4.35
C TYR A 67 17.23 -7.92 -3.72
N ASP A 68 17.67 -8.97 -4.42
CA ASP A 68 17.56 -10.37 -4.05
C ASP A 68 18.95 -11.02 -4.01
N TRP A 69 19.19 -11.86 -3.02
CA TRP A 69 20.40 -12.69 -2.94
C TRP A 69 20.42 -13.81 -3.99
N ASN A 70 19.29 -14.16 -4.62
CA ASN A 70 19.21 -15.20 -5.66
C ASN A 70 19.74 -16.58 -5.20
N TYR A 71 19.47 -16.98 -3.95
CA TYR A 71 19.85 -18.32 -3.47
C TYR A 71 19.14 -19.43 -4.25
N LYS A 72 19.70 -20.64 -4.23
CA LYS A 72 19.03 -21.86 -4.69
C LYS A 72 19.23 -22.97 -3.67
N THR A 73 18.26 -23.87 -3.54
CA THR A 73 18.41 -25.10 -2.75
C THR A 73 19.33 -26.10 -3.45
N VAL A 74 19.80 -27.11 -2.71
CA VAL A 74 20.17 -28.39 -3.34
C VAL A 74 18.93 -29.08 -3.94
N PRO A 75 19.08 -30.01 -4.89
CA PRO A 75 17.98 -30.86 -5.37
C PRO A 75 17.19 -31.51 -4.23
N GLN A 76 15.87 -31.30 -4.18
CA GLN A 76 15.02 -31.72 -3.07
C GLN A 76 14.29 -33.04 -3.39
N GLU A 77 14.69 -34.14 -2.73
CA GLU A 77 14.13 -35.48 -2.98
C GLU A 77 12.60 -35.52 -2.87
N GLY A 78 12.04 -35.01 -1.76
CA GLY A 78 10.60 -34.98 -1.53
C GLY A 78 9.80 -34.12 -2.52
N THR A 79 10.46 -33.26 -3.31
CA THR A 79 9.88 -32.57 -4.48
C THR A 79 10.49 -33.05 -5.80
N VAL A 80 10.66 -34.36 -5.96
CA VAL A 80 11.14 -35.06 -7.17
C VAL A 80 12.45 -34.51 -7.75
N GLY A 81 13.39 -34.14 -6.86
CA GLY A 81 14.72 -33.63 -7.23
C GLY A 81 14.74 -32.18 -7.72
N ARG A 82 13.63 -31.44 -7.66
CA ARG A 82 13.57 -30.04 -8.07
C ARG A 82 14.44 -29.14 -7.18
N VAL A 83 15.00 -28.09 -7.78
CA VAL A 83 15.73 -27.00 -7.11
C VAL A 83 14.79 -25.80 -6.97
N HIS A 84 14.85 -25.08 -5.85
CA HIS A 84 13.96 -23.95 -5.55
C HIS A 84 14.76 -22.64 -5.39
N GLY A 85 14.28 -21.54 -5.98
CA GLY A 85 14.95 -20.23 -6.04
C GLY A 85 14.67 -19.34 -4.82
N TRP A 86 15.49 -19.47 -3.78
CA TRP A 86 15.30 -18.93 -2.43
C TRP A 86 15.46 -17.39 -2.31
N VAL A 87 14.44 -16.64 -2.74
CA VAL A 87 14.34 -15.17 -2.64
C VAL A 87 14.63 -14.65 -1.23
N ARG A 88 15.63 -13.79 -1.06
CA ARG A 88 15.90 -13.07 0.20
C ARG A 88 16.35 -11.65 -0.10
N GLY A 89 15.78 -10.68 0.60
CA GLY A 89 16.11 -9.27 0.37
C GLY A 89 17.59 -8.95 0.67
N LYS A 90 18.30 -8.42 -0.34
CA LYS A 90 19.68 -7.90 -0.33
C LYS A 90 19.64 -6.38 -0.55
N VAL A 91 19.02 -5.68 0.37
CA VAL A 91 18.75 -4.22 0.35
C VAL A 91 18.47 -3.78 1.79
N LEU A 92 18.53 -2.49 2.10
CA LEU A 92 18.18 -1.99 3.43
C LEU A 92 16.72 -2.36 3.79
N GLY A 93 16.51 -2.79 5.03
CA GLY A 93 15.27 -3.45 5.47
C GLY A 93 15.19 -4.94 5.11
N GLY A 94 16.11 -5.44 4.29
CA GLY A 94 16.28 -6.84 3.93
C GLY A 94 14.99 -7.45 3.38
N SER A 95 14.62 -8.63 3.88
CA SER A 95 13.43 -9.34 3.40
C SER A 95 12.09 -8.66 3.73
N SER A 96 12.06 -7.52 4.44
CA SER A 96 10.84 -6.69 4.54
C SER A 96 10.59 -5.80 3.32
N ALA A 97 11.64 -5.49 2.53
CA ALA A 97 11.54 -4.69 1.30
C ALA A 97 10.97 -5.49 0.11
N VAL A 98 11.17 -6.82 0.08
CA VAL A 98 10.83 -7.69 -1.08
C VAL A 98 9.62 -8.60 -0.87
N ASN A 99 8.87 -8.44 0.23
CA ASN A 99 7.79 -9.36 0.61
C ASN A 99 6.40 -8.96 0.05
N TYR A 100 5.45 -9.90 0.19
CA TYR A 100 4.03 -9.77 -0.18
C TYR A 100 3.21 -8.74 0.62
N ASN A 101 3.81 -7.99 1.55
CA ASN A 101 3.16 -7.13 2.55
C ASN A 101 2.12 -7.81 3.48
N MET A 102 1.85 -9.12 3.38
CA MET A 102 0.86 -9.83 4.21
C MET A 102 1.25 -9.87 5.69
N PHE A 103 0.41 -9.30 6.58
CA PHE A 103 0.68 -9.29 8.02
C PHE A 103 0.08 -10.49 8.75
N SER A 104 0.89 -11.56 8.91
CA SER A 104 0.52 -12.79 9.62
C SER A 104 0.99 -12.80 11.08
N MET A 105 0.06 -13.16 11.98
CA MET A 105 0.36 -13.49 13.38
C MET A 105 0.60 -15.01 13.54
N ALA A 106 1.43 -15.40 14.52
CA ALA A 106 1.50 -16.79 14.97
C ALA A 106 0.31 -17.14 15.90
N SER A 107 -0.02 -18.42 16.05
CA SER A 107 -1.05 -18.83 17.04
C SER A 107 -0.54 -18.72 18.48
N LYS A 108 -1.43 -18.89 19.46
CA LYS A 108 -1.03 -18.96 20.87
C LYS A 108 -0.10 -20.14 21.11
N GLN A 109 -0.47 -21.32 20.62
CA GLN A 109 0.32 -22.53 20.86
C GLN A 109 1.67 -22.46 20.14
N ASP A 110 1.77 -21.82 18.96
CA ASP A 110 3.06 -21.63 18.27
C ASP A 110 4.12 -20.90 19.11
N LEU A 111 3.72 -19.93 19.93
CA LEU A 111 4.63 -19.17 20.82
C LEU A 111 4.77 -19.84 22.19
N ASP A 112 3.70 -20.39 22.75
CA ASP A 112 3.77 -21.14 24.00
C ASP A 112 4.70 -22.37 23.86
N ASN A 113 4.75 -22.99 22.67
CA ASN A 113 5.73 -24.02 22.30
C ASN A 113 7.19 -23.55 22.45
N TRP A 114 7.51 -22.28 22.20
CA TRP A 114 8.87 -21.77 22.43
C TRP A 114 9.22 -21.82 23.93
N GLY A 115 8.23 -21.57 24.80
CA GLY A 115 8.31 -21.78 26.24
C GLY A 115 8.42 -23.26 26.64
N GLU A 116 7.64 -24.15 26.02
CA GLU A 116 7.72 -25.62 26.23
C GLU A 116 9.12 -26.16 25.86
N LEU A 117 9.71 -25.65 24.78
CA LEU A 117 11.10 -25.91 24.36
C LEU A 117 12.17 -25.17 25.18
N GLY A 118 11.79 -24.50 26.29
CA GLY A 118 12.69 -23.94 27.29
C GLY A 118 13.03 -22.45 27.14
N ASN A 119 12.51 -21.74 26.13
CA ASN A 119 12.73 -20.31 25.94
C ASN A 119 11.80 -19.50 26.85
N LYS A 120 12.18 -19.35 28.12
CA LYS A 120 11.45 -18.54 29.11
C LYS A 120 11.35 -17.08 28.64
N GLY A 121 10.17 -16.47 28.80
CA GLY A 121 9.90 -15.10 28.36
C GLY A 121 9.53 -14.96 26.88
N TRP A 122 9.21 -16.06 26.20
CA TRP A 122 8.82 -16.08 24.78
C TRP A 122 7.43 -16.70 24.52
N SER A 123 6.59 -16.84 25.55
CA SER A 123 5.21 -17.32 25.39
C SER A 123 4.33 -16.30 24.64
N PHE A 124 3.13 -16.70 24.24
CA PHE A 124 2.19 -15.78 23.59
C PHE A 124 1.86 -14.56 24.45
N ASP A 125 1.78 -14.75 25.78
CA ASP A 125 1.46 -13.69 26.72
C ASP A 125 2.68 -12.76 26.98
N ASP A 126 3.91 -13.28 26.92
CA ASP A 126 5.14 -12.47 26.95
C ASP A 126 5.31 -11.61 25.68
N MET A 127 4.87 -12.12 24.52
CA MET A 127 5.03 -11.45 23.23
C MET A 127 3.93 -10.41 22.92
N LYS A 128 2.76 -10.49 23.57
CA LYS A 128 1.63 -9.52 23.40
C LYS A 128 2.02 -8.04 23.51
N PRO A 129 2.86 -7.59 24.47
CA PRO A 129 3.29 -6.19 24.55
C PRO A 129 4.11 -5.78 23.32
N TYR A 130 4.99 -6.64 22.82
CA TYR A 130 5.82 -6.36 21.65
C TYR A 130 4.99 -6.26 20.37
N TYR A 131 3.97 -7.12 20.20
CA TYR A 131 3.00 -7.01 19.10
C TYR A 131 2.23 -5.68 19.08
N ARG A 132 2.08 -5.00 20.23
CA ARG A 132 1.55 -3.62 20.29
C ARG A 132 2.64 -2.56 20.15
N LYS A 133 3.86 -2.78 20.63
CA LYS A 133 4.98 -1.81 20.58
C LYS A 133 5.52 -1.56 19.16
N PHE A 134 5.40 -2.54 18.26
CA PHE A 134 5.90 -2.40 16.87
C PHE A 134 4.87 -1.83 15.88
N GLU A 135 3.57 -1.91 16.19
CA GLU A 135 2.46 -1.61 15.28
C GLU A 135 1.83 -0.22 15.52
N THR A 136 1.53 0.49 14.44
CA THR A 136 0.44 1.48 14.35
C THR A 136 -0.63 0.92 13.42
N TYR A 137 -1.77 0.51 14.00
CA TYR A 137 -2.91 0.03 13.25
C TYR A 137 -3.79 1.18 12.77
N HIS A 138 -4.05 1.22 11.48
CA HIS A 138 -4.96 2.17 10.84
C HIS A 138 -6.27 1.45 10.46
N PRO A 139 -7.41 1.76 11.11
CA PRO A 139 -8.71 1.20 10.74
C PRO A 139 -9.13 1.59 9.32
N ALA A 140 -9.80 0.69 8.61
CA ALA A 140 -10.40 0.99 7.32
C ALA A 140 -11.50 2.06 7.42
N SER A 141 -11.78 2.73 6.30
CA SER A 141 -12.99 3.56 6.14
C SER A 141 -14.25 2.68 6.19
N GLU A 142 -15.42 3.27 6.45
CA GLU A 142 -16.67 2.49 6.55
C GLU A 142 -16.98 1.71 5.26
N THR A 143 -16.74 2.31 4.09
CA THR A 143 -16.92 1.67 2.79
C THR A 143 -15.96 0.50 2.57
N LEU A 144 -14.66 0.72 2.83
CA LEU A 144 -13.64 -0.31 2.65
C LEU A 144 -13.83 -1.46 3.64
N GLY A 145 -14.06 -1.15 4.93
CA GLY A 145 -14.29 -2.13 5.99
C GLY A 145 -15.53 -3.01 5.74
N LYS A 146 -16.60 -2.44 5.18
CA LYS A 146 -17.77 -3.20 4.72
C LYS A 146 -17.43 -4.19 3.60
N GLY A 147 -16.62 -3.79 2.63
CA GLY A 147 -16.27 -4.61 1.46
C GLY A 147 -15.22 -5.69 1.72
N VAL A 148 -14.23 -5.43 2.60
CA VAL A 148 -13.23 -6.44 3.00
C VAL A 148 -13.68 -7.31 4.19
N ASP A 149 -14.84 -7.01 4.77
CA ASP A 149 -15.40 -7.57 6.01
C ASP A 149 -14.47 -7.45 7.23
N ASP A 150 -14.06 -6.22 7.58
CA ASP A 150 -13.12 -5.91 8.67
C ASP A 150 -13.63 -6.27 10.09
N LYS A 151 -14.88 -6.74 10.20
CA LYS A 151 -15.60 -6.99 11.47
C LYS A 151 -14.92 -8.01 12.38
N TYR A 152 -14.02 -8.84 11.84
CA TYR A 152 -13.26 -9.81 12.62
C TYR A 152 -12.17 -9.17 13.50
N LEU A 153 -11.80 -7.91 13.25
CA LEU A 153 -10.69 -7.21 13.92
C LEU A 153 -11.08 -6.52 15.23
N ASP A 154 -10.45 -6.93 16.32
CA ASP A 154 -10.57 -6.29 17.62
C ASP A 154 -9.55 -5.14 17.77
N LYS A 155 -10.09 -3.92 17.66
CA LYS A 155 -9.33 -2.67 17.75
C LYS A 155 -8.66 -2.48 19.13
N SER A 156 -9.08 -3.19 20.18
CA SER A 156 -8.44 -3.19 21.52
C SER A 156 -7.18 -4.06 21.62
N LEU A 157 -6.95 -4.96 20.66
CA LEU A 157 -5.76 -5.81 20.59
C LEU A 157 -4.61 -5.17 19.79
N ARG A 158 -4.83 -3.97 19.23
CA ARG A 158 -3.88 -3.27 18.36
C ARG A 158 -2.94 -2.32 19.12
N GLY A 159 -1.81 -2.03 18.48
CA GLY A 159 -0.94 -0.89 18.75
C GLY A 159 -1.35 0.31 17.90
N THR A 160 -1.01 1.51 18.37
CA THR A 160 -1.43 2.80 17.77
C THR A 160 -0.29 3.83 17.76
N SER A 161 0.95 3.38 18.00
CA SER A 161 2.13 4.25 18.09
C SER A 161 3.45 3.50 17.87
N GLY A 162 3.40 2.31 17.28
CA GLY A 162 4.60 1.56 16.86
C GLY A 162 4.98 1.93 15.41
N PRO A 163 6.24 1.78 14.99
CA PRO A 163 6.68 2.35 13.71
C PRO A 163 6.10 1.68 12.46
N VAL A 164 5.74 0.39 12.53
CA VAL A 164 5.19 -0.33 11.36
C VAL A 164 3.71 0.00 11.20
N HIS A 165 3.34 0.55 10.07
CA HIS A 165 1.96 0.85 9.71
C HIS A 165 1.26 -0.40 9.19
N ILE A 166 0.10 -0.69 9.76
CA ILE A 166 -0.68 -1.90 9.45
C ILE A 166 -2.13 -1.51 9.17
N CYS A 167 -2.59 -1.79 7.94
CA CYS A 167 -3.89 -1.35 7.45
C CYS A 167 -4.48 -2.35 6.45
N PHE A 168 -5.69 -2.07 5.96
CA PHE A 168 -6.02 -2.42 4.57
C PHE A 168 -5.55 -1.25 3.69
N PRO A 169 -4.84 -1.47 2.57
CA PRO A 169 -4.41 -0.40 1.67
C PRO A 169 -5.59 0.45 1.20
N LYS A 170 -5.38 1.75 0.94
CA LYS A 170 -6.44 2.64 0.45
C LYS A 170 -6.66 2.40 -1.05
N THR A 171 -7.41 1.35 -1.38
CA THR A 171 -7.81 1.01 -2.75
C THR A 171 -9.30 0.71 -2.82
N ASP A 172 -9.84 0.60 -4.03
CA ASP A 172 -11.10 -0.09 -4.25
C ASP A 172 -11.03 -1.56 -3.80
N VAL A 173 -12.19 -2.13 -3.50
CA VAL A 173 -12.34 -3.53 -3.10
C VAL A 173 -12.22 -4.41 -4.34
N THR A 174 -11.19 -5.26 -4.37
CA THR A 174 -11.00 -6.22 -5.46
C THR A 174 -12.08 -7.30 -5.46
N TRP A 175 -12.38 -7.89 -6.62
CA TRP A 175 -13.34 -9.00 -6.72
C TRP A 175 -12.98 -10.15 -5.77
N GLY A 176 -11.68 -10.43 -5.59
CA GLY A 176 -11.20 -11.47 -4.70
C GLY A 176 -11.56 -11.19 -3.24
N GLN A 177 -11.41 -9.93 -2.79
CA GLN A 177 -11.74 -9.51 -1.44
C GLN A 177 -13.23 -9.59 -1.14
N ASP A 178 -14.10 -9.30 -2.13
CA ASP A 178 -15.55 -9.41 -1.98
C ASP A 178 -16.04 -10.89 -2.00
N VAL A 179 -15.48 -11.71 -2.89
CA VAL A 179 -15.86 -13.12 -3.09
C VAL A 179 -15.41 -14.00 -1.93
N TRP A 180 -14.18 -13.82 -1.45
CA TRP A 180 -13.50 -14.80 -0.60
C TRP A 180 -14.15 -15.02 0.79
N PRO A 181 -14.50 -14.00 1.59
CA PRO A 181 -15.16 -14.21 2.89
C PRO A 181 -16.53 -14.89 2.76
N LYS A 182 -17.24 -14.61 1.65
CA LYS A 182 -18.55 -15.20 1.34
C LYS A 182 -18.40 -16.69 1.01
N THR A 183 -17.45 -17.06 0.15
CA THR A 183 -17.13 -18.46 -0.16
C THR A 183 -16.67 -19.24 1.07
N ILE A 184 -15.83 -18.65 1.92
CA ILE A 184 -15.41 -19.26 3.19
C ILE A 184 -16.61 -19.52 4.13
N THR A 185 -17.52 -18.56 4.24
CA THR A 185 -18.75 -18.70 5.05
C THR A 185 -19.64 -19.82 4.49
N ASN A 186 -19.85 -19.85 3.17
CA ASN A 186 -20.65 -20.88 2.49
C ASN A 186 -20.00 -22.27 2.53
N ALA A 187 -18.67 -22.35 2.60
CA ALA A 187 -17.92 -23.58 2.88
C ALA A 187 -18.02 -24.03 4.36
N GLY A 188 -18.90 -23.42 5.16
CA GLY A 188 -19.16 -23.81 6.54
C GLY A 188 -17.98 -23.56 7.50
N TYR A 189 -17.23 -22.47 7.30
CA TYR A 189 -16.36 -21.95 8.35
C TYR A 189 -17.19 -21.12 9.35
N SER A 190 -16.74 -21.10 10.61
CA SER A 190 -17.21 -20.07 11.54
C SER A 190 -16.68 -18.70 11.11
N PRO A 191 -17.41 -17.59 11.38
CA PRO A 191 -16.90 -16.24 11.18
C PRO A 191 -15.52 -16.08 11.82
N ALA A 192 -14.60 -15.45 11.08
CA ALA A 192 -13.24 -15.25 11.53
C ALA A 192 -13.18 -14.44 12.83
N LYS A 193 -12.12 -14.65 13.60
CA LYS A 193 -11.77 -13.86 14.77
C LYS A 193 -10.40 -13.25 14.57
N ASP A 194 -10.14 -12.16 15.27
CA ASP A 194 -8.85 -11.51 15.28
C ASP A 194 -7.74 -12.51 15.64
N PRO A 195 -6.72 -12.72 14.79
CA PRO A 195 -5.58 -13.58 15.10
C PRO A 195 -4.89 -13.24 16.42
N ARG A 196 -4.96 -11.98 16.89
CA ARG A 196 -4.43 -11.55 18.19
C ARG A 196 -5.18 -12.12 19.41
N THR A 197 -6.32 -12.77 19.21
CA THR A 197 -6.98 -13.59 20.26
C THR A 197 -6.23 -14.91 20.53
N GLY A 198 -5.36 -15.35 19.61
CA GLY A 198 -4.53 -16.55 19.76
C GLY A 198 -4.84 -17.68 18.78
N SER A 199 -5.83 -17.52 17.89
CA SER A 199 -6.05 -18.43 16.75
C SER A 199 -6.51 -17.63 15.54
N ALA A 200 -6.05 -18.05 14.36
CA ALA A 200 -6.41 -17.46 13.07
C ALA A 200 -7.40 -18.34 12.26
N ILE A 201 -7.96 -19.41 12.86
CA ILE A 201 -8.90 -20.31 12.18
C ILE A 201 -10.11 -19.55 11.64
N GLY A 202 -10.44 -19.79 10.38
CA GLY A 202 -11.39 -19.00 9.60
C GLY A 202 -10.79 -18.64 8.24
N GLY A 203 -11.49 -17.80 7.48
CA GLY A 203 -10.96 -17.15 6.28
C GLY A 203 -11.46 -15.72 6.20
N PHE A 204 -10.60 -14.82 5.75
CA PHE A 204 -10.76 -13.38 5.87
C PHE A 204 -9.84 -12.66 4.88
N ASN A 205 -10.08 -11.36 4.69
CA ASN A 205 -9.11 -10.49 4.07
C ASN A 205 -8.11 -10.04 5.14
N GLN A 206 -6.83 -10.31 4.92
CA GLN A 206 -5.74 -10.04 5.84
C GLN A 206 -5.24 -8.59 5.72
N LEU A 207 -4.75 -8.04 6.83
CA LEU A 207 -4.08 -6.74 6.88
C LEU A 207 -2.71 -6.79 6.19
N ASN A 208 -2.25 -5.63 5.73
CA ASN A 208 -0.93 -5.45 5.11
C ASN A 208 -0.04 -4.46 5.87
N THR A 209 1.28 -4.63 5.72
CA THR A 209 2.32 -3.66 6.14
C THR A 209 2.44 -2.53 5.11
N VAL A 210 1.46 -1.63 5.12
CA VAL A 210 1.36 -0.49 4.21
C VAL A 210 1.11 0.76 5.05
N ASP A 211 1.83 1.83 4.72
CA ASP A 211 1.54 3.18 5.16
C ASP A 211 0.35 3.71 4.33
N PRO A 212 -0.84 3.92 4.93
CA PRO A 212 -2.02 4.37 4.21
C PRO A 212 -2.03 5.90 4.02
N GLU A 213 -1.08 6.67 4.53
CA GLU A 213 -0.97 8.10 4.23
C GLU A 213 -0.40 8.28 2.82
N HIS A 214 0.75 7.67 2.55
CA HIS A 214 1.41 7.72 1.23
C HIS A 214 1.07 6.53 0.32
N ASN A 215 0.23 5.59 0.78
CA ASN A 215 -0.17 4.32 0.14
C ASN A 215 1.02 3.45 -0.34
N ARG A 216 2.10 3.43 0.45
CA ARG A 216 3.38 2.75 0.14
C ARG A 216 3.72 1.67 1.16
N ARG A 217 4.66 0.79 0.81
CA ARG A 217 5.21 -0.23 1.72
C ARG A 217 5.68 0.38 3.04
N SER A 218 5.20 -0.17 4.15
CA SER A 218 5.79 0.01 5.49
C SER A 218 6.75 -1.16 5.74
N TYR A 219 8.04 -0.84 5.97
CA TYR A 219 9.10 -1.82 6.10
C TYR A 219 10.29 -1.27 6.91
N ALA A 220 11.22 -2.14 7.32
CA ALA A 220 12.17 -1.79 8.37
C ALA A 220 13.15 -0.64 8.02
N ALA A 221 13.43 -0.37 6.74
CA ALA A 221 14.21 0.82 6.36
C ALA A 221 13.38 2.10 6.54
N ARG A 222 12.16 2.09 5.99
CA ARG A 222 11.18 3.20 6.05
C ARG A 222 10.75 3.55 7.48
N ASP A 223 10.57 2.54 8.32
CA ASP A 223 9.89 2.69 9.60
C ASP A 223 10.86 2.78 10.79
N TYR A 224 12.04 2.14 10.71
CA TYR A 224 13.01 2.12 11.81
C TYR A 224 14.31 2.86 11.49
N TYR A 225 14.79 2.87 10.25
CA TYR A 225 16.04 3.59 9.92
C TYR A 225 15.78 5.04 9.52
N GLU A 226 14.96 5.30 8.50
CA GLU A 226 14.77 6.65 7.94
C GLU A 226 14.36 7.71 8.99
N PRO A 227 13.39 7.46 9.91
CA PRO A 227 13.00 8.44 10.93
C PRO A 227 14.06 8.67 12.04
N ASN A 228 15.20 7.98 11.93
CA ASN A 228 16.28 7.97 12.91
C ASN A 228 17.66 8.16 12.25
N ALA A 229 17.73 8.45 10.95
CA ALA A 229 18.97 8.51 10.18
C ALA A 229 19.90 9.66 10.64
N ASP A 230 19.35 10.77 11.12
CA ASP A 230 20.11 11.93 11.63
C ASP A 230 20.74 11.71 13.02
N ARG A 231 20.46 10.57 13.67
CA ARG A 231 21.03 10.24 14.98
C ARG A 231 22.55 10.08 14.88
N GLN A 232 23.29 11.02 15.49
CA GLN A 232 24.75 11.05 15.44
C GLN A 232 25.45 9.84 16.09
N ASN A 233 24.71 8.99 16.81
CA ASN A 233 25.14 7.71 17.38
C ASN A 233 24.75 6.48 16.54
N LEU A 234 24.15 6.66 15.35
CA LEU A 234 23.80 5.61 14.39
C LEU A 234 24.62 5.75 13.09
N THR A 235 25.54 4.83 12.84
CA THR A 235 26.22 4.67 11.55
C THR A 235 25.52 3.60 10.71
N LEU A 236 25.27 3.86 9.43
CA LEU A 236 24.92 2.85 8.43
C LEU A 236 26.02 2.79 7.35
N ILE A 237 26.38 1.59 6.92
CA ILE A 237 27.21 1.35 5.75
C ILE A 237 26.49 0.30 4.87
N THR A 238 26.05 0.71 3.69
CA THR A 238 25.50 -0.16 2.62
C THR A 238 26.61 -0.70 1.73
N HIS A 239 26.32 -1.75 0.94
CA HIS A 239 27.30 -2.50 0.16
C HIS A 239 28.45 -3.13 0.99
N ALA A 240 28.24 -3.28 2.31
CA ALA A 240 29.17 -3.84 3.28
C ALA A 240 28.88 -5.34 3.53
N LEU A 241 29.57 -6.21 2.81
CA LEU A 241 29.48 -7.66 3.03
C LEU A 241 30.28 -8.07 4.27
N VAL A 242 29.60 -8.31 5.39
CA VAL A 242 30.25 -8.84 6.61
C VAL A 242 30.74 -10.27 6.36
N SER A 243 32.05 -10.48 6.45
CA SER A 243 32.72 -11.72 6.07
C SER A 243 33.06 -12.62 7.26
N LYS A 244 33.41 -12.02 8.41
CA LYS A 244 33.82 -12.76 9.61
C LYS A 244 33.62 -11.94 10.89
N VAL A 245 33.23 -12.57 12.00
CA VAL A 245 33.33 -11.99 13.35
C VAL A 245 34.75 -12.19 13.87
N GLU A 246 35.36 -11.14 14.39
CA GLU A 246 36.67 -11.21 15.02
C GLU A 246 36.54 -11.72 16.46
N LEU A 247 37.27 -12.79 16.79
CA LEU A 247 37.16 -13.54 18.04
C LEU A 247 38.50 -13.60 18.77
N GLU A 248 38.59 -12.93 19.91
CA GLU A 248 39.73 -13.04 20.83
C GLU A 248 39.51 -14.21 21.81
N THR A 249 40.52 -15.06 22.00
CA THR A 249 40.47 -16.17 22.97
C THR A 249 41.36 -15.86 24.17
N THR A 250 40.75 -15.66 25.34
CA THR A 250 41.43 -15.35 26.60
C THR A 250 41.05 -16.35 27.69
N THR A 251 42.04 -17.09 28.22
CA THR A 251 41.86 -18.00 29.38
C THR A 251 40.67 -18.97 29.27
N GLY A 252 40.44 -19.54 28.08
CA GLY A 252 39.33 -20.48 27.84
C GLY A 252 37.96 -19.84 27.60
N GLN A 253 37.87 -18.51 27.55
CA GLN A 253 36.71 -17.77 27.06
C GLN A 253 37.01 -17.22 25.66
N VAL A 254 35.99 -17.19 24.81
CA VAL A 254 36.04 -16.59 23.46
C VAL A 254 35.15 -15.35 23.47
N LYS A 255 35.68 -14.21 23.01
CA LYS A 255 34.99 -12.91 22.99
C LYS A 255 34.97 -12.35 21.58
N ALA A 256 33.80 -11.93 21.09
CA ALA A 256 33.73 -11.10 19.88
C ALA A 256 34.22 -9.68 20.17
N THR A 257 35.12 -9.15 19.34
CA THR A 257 35.69 -7.79 19.51
C THR A 257 35.54 -6.90 18.29
N GLY A 258 35.03 -7.43 17.19
CA GLY A 258 34.70 -6.68 15.98
C GLY A 258 34.20 -7.59 14.86
N VAL A 259 34.12 -7.05 13.66
CA VAL A 259 33.82 -7.79 12.43
C VAL A 259 34.67 -7.31 11.27
N HIS A 260 35.06 -8.25 10.42
CA HIS A 260 35.63 -7.98 9.10
C HIS A 260 34.49 -7.89 8.08
N PHE A 261 34.62 -6.96 7.13
CA PHE A 261 33.64 -6.75 6.07
C PHE A 261 34.30 -6.17 4.82
N THR A 262 33.67 -6.37 3.67
CA THR A 262 34.17 -5.89 2.38
C THR A 262 33.25 -4.80 1.82
N VAL A 263 33.83 -3.72 1.30
CA VAL A 263 33.18 -2.68 0.49
C VAL A 263 34.09 -2.43 -0.72
N ASP A 264 33.54 -2.37 -1.93
CA ASP A 264 34.29 -2.16 -3.18
C ASP A 264 35.57 -3.03 -3.29
N ASP A 265 35.38 -4.35 -3.06
CA ASP A 265 36.38 -5.41 -2.95
C ASP A 265 37.54 -5.17 -1.94
N THR A 266 37.46 -4.09 -1.16
CA THR A 266 38.43 -3.72 -0.12
C THR A 266 37.98 -4.24 1.25
N SER A 267 38.89 -4.91 1.96
CA SER A 267 38.61 -5.48 3.29
C SER A 267 38.86 -4.48 4.41
N HIS A 268 37.88 -4.36 5.30
CA HIS A 268 37.87 -3.47 6.46
C HIS A 268 37.54 -4.24 7.74
N MET A 269 37.89 -3.68 8.90
CA MET A 269 37.49 -4.21 10.20
C MET A 269 36.88 -3.10 11.06
N MET A 270 35.80 -3.42 11.78
CA MET A 270 35.10 -2.51 12.68
C MET A 270 34.97 -3.10 14.08
N LYS A 271 35.38 -2.34 15.10
CA LYS A 271 35.47 -2.81 16.49
C LYS A 271 34.17 -2.62 17.27
N ALA A 272 33.82 -3.61 18.07
CA ALA A 272 32.69 -3.60 19.00
C ALA A 272 33.19 -3.53 20.46
N ASN A 273 32.81 -2.49 21.19
CA ASN A 273 33.16 -2.32 22.61
C ASN A 273 32.38 -3.29 23.51
N ARG A 274 31.11 -3.59 23.15
CA ARG A 274 30.20 -4.45 23.91
C ARG A 274 29.87 -5.73 23.18
N GLU A 275 29.13 -5.66 22.07
CA GLU A 275 28.52 -6.84 21.43
C GLU A 275 28.48 -6.74 19.89
N VAL A 276 28.63 -7.89 19.22
CA VAL A 276 28.37 -8.06 17.78
C VAL A 276 27.03 -8.77 17.62
N ILE A 277 26.09 -8.17 16.88
CA ILE A 277 24.72 -8.65 16.73
C ILE A 277 24.50 -9.14 15.30
N ILE A 278 24.43 -10.46 15.12
CA ILE A 278 24.25 -11.09 13.81
C ILE A 278 22.78 -11.05 13.39
N CYS A 279 22.49 -10.35 12.28
CA CYS A 279 21.14 -10.12 11.74
C CYS A 279 20.97 -10.54 10.26
N GLY A 280 21.87 -11.36 9.72
CA GLY A 280 21.87 -11.86 8.32
C GLY A 280 20.72 -12.82 7.95
N GLY A 281 19.56 -12.73 8.59
CA GLY A 281 18.40 -13.59 8.34
C GLY A 281 18.68 -15.08 8.62
N VAL A 282 17.85 -15.97 8.06
CA VAL A 282 18.01 -17.42 8.26
C VAL A 282 19.25 -17.99 7.57
N VAL A 283 19.69 -17.39 6.46
CA VAL A 283 20.77 -17.93 5.60
C VAL A 283 22.15 -17.42 6.03
N ASN A 284 22.33 -16.11 6.18
CA ASN A 284 23.67 -15.54 6.37
C ASN A 284 24.08 -15.50 7.84
N SER A 285 23.14 -15.65 8.77
CA SER A 285 23.47 -15.81 10.20
C SER A 285 24.24 -17.10 10.51
N PRO A 286 23.80 -18.31 10.09
CA PRO A 286 24.62 -19.52 10.25
C PRO A 286 25.90 -19.46 9.40
N GLN A 287 25.85 -18.97 8.16
CA GLN A 287 27.07 -18.80 7.34
C GLN A 287 28.11 -17.93 8.05
N LEU A 288 27.75 -16.75 8.55
CA LEU A 288 28.70 -15.86 9.23
C LEU A 288 29.25 -16.48 10.52
N LEU A 289 28.43 -17.21 11.29
CA LEU A 289 28.89 -17.98 12.46
C LEU A 289 29.92 -19.03 12.04
N GLU A 290 29.65 -19.80 10.98
CA GLU A 290 30.55 -20.85 10.52
C GLU A 290 31.86 -20.29 9.95
N LEU A 291 31.81 -19.23 9.12
CA LEU A 291 33.01 -18.51 8.65
C LEU A 291 33.85 -17.93 9.80
N SER A 292 33.21 -17.64 10.94
CA SER A 292 33.87 -17.19 12.18
C SER A 292 34.39 -18.34 13.04
N GLY A 293 34.31 -19.60 12.59
CA GLY A 293 34.77 -20.78 13.34
C GLY A 293 33.81 -21.24 14.44
N ILE A 294 32.53 -20.84 14.39
CA ILE A 294 31.48 -21.22 15.34
C ILE A 294 30.50 -22.17 14.63
N GLY A 295 30.61 -23.47 14.87
CA GLY A 295 29.78 -24.45 14.16
C GLY A 295 30.16 -25.91 14.40
N SER A 296 29.70 -26.79 13.51
CA SER A 296 30.03 -28.23 13.52
C SER A 296 31.48 -28.46 13.07
N PRO A 297 32.35 -29.11 13.86
CA PRO A 297 33.76 -29.36 13.49
C PRO A 297 33.94 -30.11 12.16
N ALA A 298 32.95 -30.92 11.76
CA ALA A 298 32.96 -31.63 10.48
C ALA A 298 32.68 -30.69 9.29
N VAL A 299 31.74 -29.75 9.45
CA VAL A 299 31.41 -28.73 8.44
C VAL A 299 32.57 -27.76 8.27
N LEU A 300 33.04 -27.16 9.37
CA LEU A 300 34.12 -26.17 9.37
C LEU A 300 35.39 -26.73 8.72
N LYS A 301 35.82 -27.93 9.14
CA LYS A 301 36.99 -28.60 8.56
C LYS A 301 36.83 -28.91 7.07
N LYS A 302 35.62 -29.25 6.61
CA LYS A 302 35.32 -29.52 5.19
C LYS A 302 35.40 -28.24 4.35
N ALA A 303 34.98 -27.10 4.89
CA ALA A 303 35.05 -25.79 4.25
C ALA A 303 36.42 -25.08 4.41
N GLY A 304 37.37 -25.68 5.14
CA GLY A 304 38.70 -25.11 5.37
C GLY A 304 38.77 -24.03 6.46
N VAL A 305 37.78 -24.00 7.37
CA VAL A 305 37.70 -23.03 8.48
C VAL A 305 38.16 -23.68 9.80
N GLU A 306 38.88 -22.91 10.62
CA GLU A 306 39.32 -23.32 11.95
C GLU A 306 38.15 -23.40 12.95
N VAL A 307 38.17 -24.40 13.84
CA VAL A 307 37.14 -24.59 14.87
C VAL A 307 37.51 -23.83 16.14
N ILE A 308 36.88 -22.67 16.34
CA ILE A 308 37.05 -21.85 17.56
C ILE A 308 35.99 -22.23 18.61
N ILE A 309 34.74 -22.45 18.18
CA ILE A 309 33.66 -22.91 19.06
C ILE A 309 32.94 -24.09 18.39
N ASN A 310 33.03 -25.27 19.02
CA ASN A 310 32.23 -26.44 18.68
C ASN A 310 30.77 -26.20 19.10
N LEU A 311 29.94 -25.78 18.16
CA LEU A 311 28.51 -25.55 18.34
C LEU A 311 27.77 -26.21 17.17
N PRO A 312 27.52 -27.53 17.21
CA PRO A 312 27.06 -28.28 16.04
C PRO A 312 25.64 -27.91 15.61
N GLY A 313 24.85 -27.24 16.45
CA GLY A 313 23.52 -26.71 16.11
C GLY A 313 23.52 -25.37 15.34
N VAL A 314 24.64 -24.94 14.77
CA VAL A 314 24.68 -23.88 13.75
C VAL A 314 24.39 -24.52 12.38
N GLY A 315 23.64 -23.83 11.53
CA GLY A 315 23.18 -24.35 10.23
C GLY A 315 22.02 -25.35 10.32
N GLU A 316 22.03 -26.21 11.33
CA GLU A 316 21.01 -27.20 11.63
C GLU A 316 19.60 -26.65 11.90
N ASN A 317 18.61 -27.54 11.81
CA ASN A 317 17.22 -27.30 12.25
C ASN A 317 16.53 -26.15 11.48
N LEU A 318 16.83 -26.02 10.18
CA LEU A 318 16.10 -25.19 9.25
C LEU A 318 14.64 -25.68 9.17
N ASN A 319 13.69 -24.74 9.20
CA ASN A 319 12.29 -25.02 8.97
C ASN A 319 11.69 -23.93 8.06
N ASP A 320 10.83 -24.37 7.13
CA ASP A 320 10.20 -23.51 6.14
C ASP A 320 8.75 -23.98 5.92
N HIS A 321 7.93 -23.08 5.40
CA HIS A 321 6.59 -23.41 4.95
C HIS A 321 6.64 -23.76 3.47
N THR A 322 6.27 -24.99 3.11
CA THR A 322 6.00 -25.33 1.70
C THR A 322 4.69 -24.70 1.25
N ALA A 323 4.55 -24.43 -0.05
CA ALA A 323 3.33 -23.92 -0.66
C ALA A 323 2.98 -24.70 -1.93
N THR A 324 1.78 -25.27 -2.03
CA THR A 324 1.26 -25.88 -3.27
C THR A 324 0.04 -25.09 -3.71
N GLY A 325 0.03 -24.62 -4.96
CA GLY A 325 -1.13 -23.95 -5.56
C GLY A 325 -1.40 -24.46 -6.97
N LEU A 326 -2.64 -24.27 -7.42
CA LEU A 326 -3.08 -24.53 -8.78
C LEU A 326 -3.69 -23.27 -9.41
N SER A 327 -3.44 -23.07 -10.70
CA SER A 327 -3.98 -21.97 -11.50
C SER A 327 -5.33 -22.34 -12.09
N LEU A 328 -6.40 -21.82 -11.49
CA LEU A 328 -7.77 -21.92 -12.00
C LEU A 328 -8.04 -20.79 -13.00
N GLY A 329 -8.63 -21.08 -14.15
CA GLY A 329 -9.11 -20.03 -15.05
C GLY A 329 -10.25 -19.25 -14.41
N VAL A 330 -10.18 -17.93 -14.38
CA VAL A 330 -11.31 -17.05 -14.04
C VAL A 330 -11.85 -16.36 -15.30
N LYS A 331 -13.12 -15.96 -15.30
CA LYS A 331 -13.74 -15.32 -16.48
C LYS A 331 -13.19 -13.91 -16.68
N ASP A 332 -13.24 -13.42 -17.90
CA ASP A 332 -12.52 -12.20 -18.32
C ASP A 332 -13.04 -10.92 -17.63
N GLU A 333 -14.26 -10.92 -17.09
CA GLU A 333 -14.80 -9.85 -16.24
C GLU A 333 -14.18 -9.79 -14.82
N TYR A 334 -13.37 -10.78 -14.43
CA TYR A 334 -12.61 -10.83 -13.18
C TYR A 334 -11.11 -10.64 -13.47
N PRO A 335 -10.62 -9.39 -13.58
CA PRO A 335 -9.23 -9.13 -13.97
C PRO A 335 -8.22 -9.67 -12.94
N THR A 336 -7.13 -10.23 -13.46
CA THR A 336 -6.00 -10.78 -12.68
C THR A 336 -4.69 -10.11 -13.11
N ALA A 337 -3.57 -10.42 -12.44
CA ALA A 337 -2.27 -9.81 -12.74
C ALA A 337 -1.83 -10.01 -14.20
N GLU A 338 -2.30 -11.05 -14.89
CA GLU A 338 -2.09 -11.26 -16.33
C GLU A 338 -2.57 -10.09 -17.22
N ALA A 339 -3.54 -9.29 -16.76
CA ALA A 339 -3.95 -8.08 -17.48
C ALA A 339 -2.79 -7.06 -17.64
N LEU A 340 -1.82 -7.06 -16.71
CA LEU A 340 -0.63 -6.21 -16.75
C LEU A 340 0.42 -6.68 -17.77
N LYS A 341 0.23 -7.84 -18.44
CA LYS A 341 1.03 -8.20 -19.63
C LYS A 341 0.79 -7.24 -20.80
N ASN A 342 -0.38 -6.61 -20.87
CA ASN A 342 -0.70 -5.63 -21.90
C ASN A 342 0.04 -4.31 -21.58
N PRO A 343 0.97 -3.83 -22.45
CA PRO A 343 1.77 -2.65 -22.15
C PRO A 343 0.97 -1.38 -21.89
N ALA A 344 -0.20 -1.22 -22.52
CA ALA A 344 -1.06 -0.05 -22.29
C ALA A 344 -1.75 -0.10 -20.91
N ILE A 345 -2.16 -1.30 -20.45
CA ILE A 345 -2.73 -1.50 -19.11
C ILE A 345 -1.64 -1.35 -18.05
N MET A 346 -0.44 -1.89 -18.31
CA MET A 346 0.74 -1.71 -17.46
C MET A 346 1.09 -0.23 -17.28
N GLN A 347 1.11 0.54 -18.38
CA GLN A 347 1.39 1.98 -18.36
C GLN A 347 0.32 2.74 -17.54
N GLN A 348 -0.97 2.51 -17.80
CA GLN A 348 -2.07 3.15 -17.06
C GLN A 348 -2.05 2.79 -15.56
N ALA A 349 -1.79 1.53 -15.23
CA ALA A 349 -1.69 1.07 -13.84
C ALA A 349 -0.52 1.73 -13.10
N LEU A 350 0.62 1.93 -13.77
CA LEU A 350 1.78 2.60 -13.20
C LEU A 350 1.57 4.11 -13.09
N GLU A 351 0.99 4.74 -14.11
CA GLU A 351 0.64 6.16 -14.11
C GLU A 351 -0.32 6.49 -12.96
N ALA A 352 -1.37 5.68 -12.75
CA ALA A 352 -2.30 5.81 -11.63
C ALA A 352 -1.63 5.64 -10.25
N TYR A 353 -0.59 4.80 -10.13
CA TYR A 353 0.16 4.68 -8.87
C TYR A 353 1.13 5.84 -8.65
N ILE A 354 1.84 6.30 -9.69
CA ILE A 354 2.78 7.42 -9.60
C ILE A 354 2.01 8.71 -9.25
N THR A 355 0.96 9.03 -10.01
CA THR A 355 0.22 10.31 -9.94
C THR A 355 -0.85 10.36 -8.85
N HIS A 356 -1.51 9.23 -8.52
CA HIS A 356 -2.69 9.22 -7.65
C HIS A 356 -2.60 8.19 -6.51
N LYS A 357 -1.48 7.45 -6.38
CA LYS A 357 -1.30 6.36 -5.40
C LYS A 357 -2.43 5.32 -5.47
N ALA A 358 -2.97 5.09 -6.67
CA ALA A 358 -4.13 4.27 -6.95
C ALA A 358 -3.78 3.10 -7.88
N GLY A 359 -4.80 2.36 -8.34
CA GLY A 359 -4.63 1.23 -9.25
C GLY A 359 -4.04 -0.03 -8.61
N PRO A 360 -3.73 -1.07 -9.40
CA PRO A 360 -3.40 -2.40 -8.90
C PRO A 360 -2.04 -2.48 -8.18
N PHE A 361 -1.18 -1.46 -8.29
CA PHE A 361 0.11 -1.42 -7.57
C PHE A 361 0.00 -0.86 -6.14
N ALA A 362 -1.07 -0.12 -5.82
CA ALA A 362 -1.35 0.36 -4.47
C ALA A 362 -1.89 -0.72 -3.53
N GLY A 363 -2.55 -1.75 -4.08
CA GLY A 363 -3.06 -2.88 -3.33
C GLY A 363 -1.98 -3.89 -2.96
N ALA A 364 -2.33 -4.90 -2.16
CA ALA A 364 -1.47 -6.04 -1.86
C ALA A 364 -2.31 -7.31 -1.66
N PRO A 365 -1.70 -8.51 -1.70
CA PRO A 365 -2.40 -9.75 -1.38
C PRO A 365 -3.03 -9.73 0.02
N THR A 366 -4.32 -10.09 0.10
CA THR A 366 -5.09 -10.13 1.37
C THR A 366 -5.87 -11.44 1.57
N THR A 367 -6.31 -12.10 0.50
CA THR A 367 -7.30 -13.19 0.55
C THR A 367 -6.71 -14.50 1.08
N THR A 368 -7.00 -14.84 2.35
CA THR A 368 -6.42 -16.01 3.02
C THR A 368 -7.38 -16.70 4.01
N GLY A 369 -7.03 -17.90 4.46
CA GLY A 369 -7.64 -18.53 5.63
C GLY A 369 -6.71 -19.53 6.30
N PHE A 370 -7.14 -20.11 7.40
CA PHE A 370 -6.42 -21.13 8.14
C PHE A 370 -7.40 -22.23 8.57
N ALA A 371 -6.99 -23.48 8.40
CA ALA A 371 -7.85 -24.64 8.64
C ALA A 371 -7.18 -25.68 9.55
N SER A 372 -7.96 -26.26 10.46
CA SER A 372 -7.58 -27.40 11.30
C SER A 372 -7.72 -28.71 10.51
N LEU A 373 -7.12 -29.80 11.01
CA LEU A 373 -7.29 -31.12 10.41
C LEU A 373 -8.77 -31.52 10.30
N SER A 374 -9.52 -31.30 11.38
CA SER A 374 -10.97 -31.51 11.46
C SER A 374 -11.82 -30.65 10.51
N LYS A 375 -11.23 -29.65 9.83
CA LYS A 375 -11.90 -28.83 8.83
C LYS A 375 -11.54 -29.19 7.39
N ILE A 376 -10.33 -29.70 7.15
CA ILE A 376 -9.89 -30.18 5.82
C ILE A 376 -10.24 -31.66 5.57
N GLU A 377 -10.39 -32.45 6.64
CA GLU A 377 -10.71 -33.87 6.60
C GLU A 377 -11.64 -34.21 7.78
N PRO A 378 -12.93 -33.83 7.73
CA PRO A 378 -13.85 -33.97 8.86
C PRO A 378 -14.13 -35.44 9.23
N ASP A 379 -14.12 -36.33 8.24
CA ASP A 379 -14.47 -37.75 8.39
C ASP A 379 -13.24 -38.67 8.54
N PHE A 380 -12.08 -38.15 8.96
CA PHE A 380 -10.83 -38.92 9.06
C PHE A 380 -10.92 -40.05 10.13
N PRO A 381 -11.01 -41.34 9.75
CA PRO A 381 -11.04 -42.42 10.73
C PRO A 381 -9.66 -42.57 11.40
N ASN A 382 -9.64 -42.59 12.72
CA ASN A 382 -8.43 -42.83 13.53
C ASN A 382 -7.25 -41.88 13.23
N ALA A 383 -7.53 -40.61 12.94
CA ALA A 383 -6.53 -39.59 12.60
C ALA A 383 -5.31 -39.55 13.56
N GLU A 384 -5.55 -39.68 14.87
CA GLU A 384 -4.50 -39.79 15.88
C GLU A 384 -3.59 -41.01 15.65
N SER A 385 -4.17 -42.20 15.45
CA SER A 385 -3.41 -43.43 15.20
C SER A 385 -2.61 -43.38 13.89
N HIS A 386 -3.15 -42.74 12.84
CA HIS A 386 -2.43 -42.49 11.58
C HIS A 386 -1.21 -41.58 11.80
N ILE A 387 -1.42 -40.46 12.50
CA ILE A 387 -0.36 -39.50 12.85
C ILE A 387 0.73 -40.16 13.70
N GLN A 388 0.36 -40.91 14.75
CA GLN A 388 1.31 -41.64 15.59
C GLN A 388 2.05 -42.75 14.82
N SER A 389 1.40 -43.44 13.89
CA SER A 389 2.04 -44.46 13.04
C SER A 389 3.14 -43.86 12.16
N LEU A 390 2.88 -42.71 11.52
CA LEU A 390 3.87 -42.05 10.65
C LEU A 390 5.05 -41.47 11.44
N LEU A 391 4.81 -40.93 12.65
CA LEU A 391 5.86 -40.50 13.58
C LEU A 391 6.72 -41.69 14.04
N GLN A 392 6.09 -42.81 14.39
CA GLN A 392 6.80 -44.02 14.83
C GLN A 392 7.62 -44.63 13.69
N GLU A 393 7.09 -44.66 12.47
CA GLU A 393 7.84 -45.14 11.30
C GLU A 393 9.05 -44.25 10.99
N PHE A 394 8.85 -42.92 10.97
CA PHE A 394 9.95 -41.98 10.70
C PHE A 394 11.04 -42.04 11.78
N SER A 395 10.67 -41.94 13.06
CA SER A 395 11.64 -42.01 14.18
C SER A 395 12.34 -43.37 14.29
N SER A 396 11.71 -44.48 13.86
CA SER A 396 12.37 -45.79 13.80
C SER A 396 13.44 -45.88 12.70
N LYS A 397 13.34 -45.06 11.63
CA LYS A 397 14.34 -44.95 10.57
C LYS A 397 15.39 -43.86 10.86
N HIS A 398 14.99 -42.82 11.58
CA HIS A 398 15.77 -41.60 11.83
C HIS A 398 15.77 -41.23 13.33
N PRO A 399 16.37 -42.07 14.21
CA PRO A 399 16.27 -41.91 15.66
C PRO A 399 16.86 -40.59 16.21
N ASP A 400 17.82 -40.00 15.49
CA ASP A 400 18.50 -38.76 15.88
C ASP A 400 17.90 -37.49 15.23
N ALA A 401 16.80 -37.58 14.47
CA ALA A 401 16.22 -36.43 13.75
C ALA A 401 15.52 -35.41 14.67
N ASP A 402 14.96 -35.87 15.80
CA ASP A 402 14.27 -35.00 16.77
C ASP A 402 14.84 -35.07 18.20
N PRO A 403 16.09 -34.62 18.42
CA PRO A 403 16.74 -34.66 19.73
C PRO A 403 16.28 -33.52 20.65
N ALA A 404 15.08 -32.98 20.41
CA ALA A 404 14.40 -31.97 21.22
C ALA A 404 12.93 -32.32 21.53
N GLY A 405 12.37 -33.42 20.98
CA GLY A 405 10.98 -33.82 21.24
C GLY A 405 9.93 -32.89 20.65
N ARG A 406 10.25 -32.20 19.54
CA ARG A 406 9.35 -31.28 18.84
C ARG A 406 8.27 -32.02 18.06
N ASP A 407 8.55 -33.22 17.55
CA ASP A 407 7.64 -33.90 16.63
C ASP A 407 6.37 -34.41 17.34
N PRO A 408 6.43 -34.98 18.58
CA PRO A 408 5.25 -35.22 19.39
C PRO A 408 4.47 -33.94 19.75
N MET A 409 5.15 -32.81 19.97
CA MET A 409 4.52 -31.52 20.25
C MET A 409 3.77 -30.98 19.02
N LEU A 410 4.37 -31.05 17.83
CA LEU A 410 3.72 -30.70 16.56
C LEU A 410 2.56 -31.65 16.24
N ALA A 411 2.70 -32.95 16.51
CA ALA A 411 1.64 -33.94 16.35
C ALA A 411 0.40 -33.62 17.22
N ARG A 412 0.60 -33.21 18.48
CA ARG A 412 -0.50 -32.70 19.33
C ARG A 412 -1.19 -31.48 18.71
N GLN A 413 -0.45 -30.57 18.07
CA GLN A 413 -1.04 -29.41 17.40
C GLN A 413 -1.79 -29.75 16.10
N LEU A 414 -1.37 -30.77 15.34
CA LEU A 414 -2.12 -31.22 14.16
C LEU A 414 -3.51 -31.75 14.53
N LEU A 415 -3.68 -32.23 15.77
CA LEU A 415 -4.92 -32.78 16.31
C LEU A 415 -5.81 -31.77 17.07
N ASP A 416 -5.32 -30.57 17.46
CA ASP A 416 -6.18 -29.58 18.14
C ASP A 416 -7.06 -28.83 17.11
N PRO A 417 -8.40 -28.91 17.20
CA PRO A 417 -9.31 -28.24 16.26
C PRO A 417 -9.25 -26.69 16.30
N LYS A 418 -8.53 -26.10 17.26
CA LYS A 418 -8.28 -24.63 17.32
C LYS A 418 -7.06 -24.19 16.53
N GLU A 419 -6.25 -25.14 16.07
CA GLU A 419 -4.92 -24.92 15.52
C GLU A 419 -4.84 -25.30 14.05
N ALA A 420 -4.09 -24.50 13.27
CA ALA A 420 -4.08 -24.63 11.82
C ALA A 420 -3.04 -25.64 11.33
N VAL A 421 -3.44 -26.58 10.46
CA VAL A 421 -2.52 -27.49 9.74
C VAL A 421 -2.09 -26.93 8.38
N CYS A 422 -2.89 -26.02 7.82
CA CYS A 422 -2.54 -25.26 6.63
C CYS A 422 -3.02 -23.80 6.70
N GLN A 423 -2.33 -22.93 5.95
CA GLN A 423 -2.84 -21.64 5.51
C GLN A 423 -3.38 -21.82 4.09
N ILE A 424 -4.61 -21.42 3.83
CA ILE A 424 -5.20 -21.34 2.50
C ILE A 424 -4.91 -19.95 1.94
N VAL A 425 -4.54 -19.87 0.66
CA VAL A 425 -4.28 -18.60 -0.03
C VAL A 425 -4.98 -18.63 -1.39
N MET A 426 -5.71 -17.55 -1.68
CA MET A 426 -6.23 -17.25 -3.00
C MET A 426 -5.51 -16.01 -3.52
N LEU A 427 -5.03 -16.01 -4.77
CA LEU A 427 -4.40 -14.85 -5.41
C LEU A 427 -5.01 -14.62 -6.80
N PRO A 428 -5.39 -13.38 -7.18
CA PRO A 428 -5.84 -13.04 -8.53
C PRO A 428 -4.64 -12.93 -9.51
N THR A 429 -3.92 -14.02 -9.65
CA THR A 429 -2.82 -14.27 -10.59
C THR A 429 -2.61 -15.78 -10.70
N GLY A 430 -2.22 -16.30 -11.87
CA GLY A 430 -1.77 -17.68 -12.02
C GLY A 430 -0.33 -17.88 -11.57
N ILE A 431 0.00 -19.11 -11.16
CA ILE A 431 1.30 -19.57 -10.69
C ILE A 431 2.00 -20.46 -11.72
N GLN A 432 3.33 -20.31 -11.86
CA GLN A 432 4.18 -21.15 -12.72
C GLN A 432 4.93 -22.20 -11.89
N ALA A 433 4.18 -23.15 -11.31
CA ALA A 433 4.71 -24.16 -10.38
C ALA A 433 5.78 -25.10 -11.00
N ASN A 434 5.85 -25.14 -12.33
CA ASN A 434 6.83 -25.87 -13.13
C ASN A 434 8.21 -25.19 -13.24
N LEU A 435 8.39 -23.95 -12.77
CA LEU A 435 9.67 -23.20 -12.81
C LEU A 435 10.23 -22.86 -11.42
N PRO A 436 10.38 -23.82 -10.48
CA PRO A 436 10.69 -23.55 -9.07
C PRO A 436 12.04 -22.87 -8.83
N ASP A 437 13.02 -23.02 -9.71
CA ASP A 437 14.35 -22.43 -9.54
C ASP A 437 14.45 -20.97 -10.05
N ASN A 438 13.38 -20.45 -10.65
CA ASN A 438 13.28 -19.09 -11.18
C ASN A 438 12.11 -18.33 -10.55
N ALA A 439 12.31 -17.82 -9.33
CA ALA A 439 11.29 -17.08 -8.61
C ALA A 439 10.73 -15.86 -9.38
N ALA A 440 11.55 -15.21 -10.21
CA ALA A 440 11.11 -14.06 -11.03
C ALA A 440 10.04 -14.42 -12.08
N ALA A 441 9.91 -15.70 -12.44
CA ALA A 441 8.87 -16.21 -13.33
C ALA A 441 7.69 -16.89 -12.60
N LEU A 442 7.64 -16.83 -11.26
CA LEU A 442 6.62 -17.56 -10.49
C LEU A 442 5.20 -16.98 -10.68
N PHE A 443 5.10 -15.66 -10.87
CA PHE A 443 3.86 -14.91 -11.12
C PHE A 443 4.14 -13.74 -12.09
N PRO A 444 3.21 -13.38 -13.01
CA PRO A 444 1.97 -14.08 -13.32
C PRO A 444 2.19 -15.39 -14.09
N SER A 445 1.13 -16.07 -14.51
CA SER A 445 1.24 -17.20 -15.45
C SER A 445 1.58 -16.71 -16.85
N GLU A 446 2.49 -17.38 -17.59
CA GLU A 446 2.71 -17.06 -19.01
C GLU A 446 1.52 -17.43 -19.91
N GLU A 447 0.60 -18.30 -19.47
CA GLU A 447 -0.51 -18.76 -20.31
C GLU A 447 -1.61 -17.70 -20.50
N ASP A 448 -2.31 -17.76 -21.65
CA ASP A 448 -3.32 -16.78 -22.06
C ASP A 448 -4.60 -16.80 -21.21
N GLY A 449 -5.19 -15.62 -21.03
CA GLY A 449 -6.41 -15.38 -20.24
C GLY A 449 -6.13 -15.12 -18.76
N MET A 450 -7.21 -14.94 -17.99
CA MET A 450 -7.14 -14.58 -16.56
C MET A 450 -7.07 -15.83 -15.66
N TRP A 451 -6.21 -15.81 -14.64
CA TRP A 451 -5.92 -16.95 -13.78
C TRP A 451 -5.94 -16.57 -12.29
N CYS A 452 -6.52 -17.44 -11.45
CA CYS A 452 -6.50 -17.33 -10.00
C CYS A 452 -5.76 -18.53 -9.40
N THR A 453 -4.71 -18.27 -8.62
CA THR A 453 -4.07 -19.30 -7.81
C THR A 453 -4.96 -19.60 -6.62
N MET A 454 -5.31 -20.87 -6.43
CA MET A 454 -5.86 -21.40 -5.18
C MET A 454 -4.89 -22.42 -4.62
N GLY A 455 -4.51 -22.31 -3.35
CA GLY A 455 -3.47 -23.16 -2.79
C GLY A 455 -3.38 -23.20 -1.27
N ALA A 456 -2.62 -24.18 -0.80
CA ALA A 456 -2.29 -24.40 0.61
C ALA A 456 -0.81 -24.09 0.86
N CYS A 457 -0.50 -23.62 2.06
CA CYS A 457 0.84 -23.65 2.63
C CYS A 457 0.84 -24.46 3.92
N SER A 458 1.94 -25.14 4.24
CA SER A 458 2.13 -25.68 5.59
C SER A 458 2.23 -24.53 6.59
N THR A 459 1.69 -24.74 7.79
CA THR A 459 1.87 -23.86 8.98
C THR A 459 2.86 -24.46 9.97
N ARG A 460 3.04 -25.79 9.90
CA ARG A 460 3.87 -26.61 10.79
C ARG A 460 4.44 -27.79 10.02
N SER A 461 5.58 -27.58 9.38
CA SER A 461 6.36 -28.67 8.79
C SER A 461 7.16 -29.40 9.87
N LEU A 462 7.16 -30.73 9.84
CA LEU A 462 8.01 -31.60 10.66
C LEU A 462 9.36 -31.86 9.97
N SER A 463 9.44 -31.72 8.64
CA SER A 463 10.72 -31.73 7.93
C SER A 463 11.72 -30.72 8.51
N ARG A 464 12.99 -31.13 8.61
CA ARG A 464 14.12 -30.32 9.07
C ARG A 464 15.28 -30.40 8.11
N GLY A 465 15.77 -29.22 7.75
CA GLY A 465 16.88 -29.03 6.84
C GLY A 465 18.12 -28.43 7.49
N THR A 466 19.08 -28.06 6.65
CA THR A 466 20.35 -27.44 7.04
C THR A 466 20.72 -26.24 6.15
N ILE A 467 21.57 -25.35 6.65
CA ILE A 467 22.29 -24.33 5.88
C ILE A 467 23.75 -24.33 6.33
N HIS A 468 24.67 -24.78 5.47
CA HIS A 468 26.08 -24.94 5.81
C HIS A 468 27.03 -24.37 4.76
N ILE A 469 28.14 -23.79 5.20
CA ILE A 469 29.22 -23.38 4.30
C ILE A 469 29.86 -24.58 3.59
N ASN A 470 30.25 -24.36 2.33
CA ASN A 470 30.99 -25.29 1.49
C ASN A 470 32.38 -24.77 1.10
N SER A 471 32.69 -23.53 1.50
CA SER A 471 33.91 -22.76 1.23
C SER A 471 34.19 -21.82 2.41
N SER A 472 35.43 -21.38 2.56
CA SER A 472 35.82 -20.30 3.50
C SER A 472 35.70 -18.89 2.90
N ASP A 473 35.33 -18.80 1.63
CA ASP A 473 35.04 -17.54 0.94
C ASP A 473 33.65 -16.99 1.34
N PRO A 474 33.56 -15.76 1.88
CA PRO A 474 32.29 -15.14 2.30
C PRO A 474 31.36 -14.79 1.15
N THR A 475 31.85 -14.71 -0.09
CA THR A 475 31.02 -14.41 -1.28
C THR A 475 30.32 -15.65 -1.83
N THR A 476 30.84 -16.85 -1.52
CA THR A 476 30.25 -18.12 -1.93
C THR A 476 28.96 -18.39 -1.16
N HIS A 477 27.87 -18.73 -1.87
CA HIS A 477 26.60 -19.07 -1.23
C HIS A 477 26.69 -20.39 -0.44
N PRO A 478 26.08 -20.47 0.76
CA PRO A 478 26.06 -21.69 1.54
C PRO A 478 25.19 -22.75 0.87
N THR A 479 25.45 -24.00 1.20
CA THR A 479 24.60 -25.14 0.82
C THR A 479 23.29 -25.02 1.59
N ILE A 480 22.18 -24.84 0.90
CA ILE A 480 20.84 -24.70 1.50
C ILE A 480 20.04 -25.96 1.17
N ASP A 481 19.67 -26.71 2.19
CA ASP A 481 18.84 -27.91 2.05
C ASP A 481 17.65 -27.83 3.00
N PRO A 482 16.45 -27.42 2.54
CA PRO A 482 15.24 -27.42 3.36
C PRO A 482 14.71 -28.81 3.73
N ALA A 483 15.22 -29.88 3.08
CA ALA A 483 14.73 -31.25 3.17
C ALA A 483 13.20 -31.35 3.03
N TYR A 484 12.61 -30.64 2.05
CA TYR A 484 11.14 -30.58 1.86
C TYR A 484 10.53 -31.99 1.75
N PHE A 485 9.47 -32.25 2.54
CA PHE A 485 8.74 -33.52 2.62
C PHE A 485 9.56 -34.77 3.04
N SER A 486 10.76 -34.58 3.59
CA SER A 486 11.51 -35.66 4.26
C SER A 486 10.72 -36.37 5.38
N HIS A 487 9.87 -35.63 6.11
CA HIS A 487 8.97 -36.21 7.10
C HIS A 487 7.60 -36.49 6.44
N PRO A 488 7.08 -37.74 6.47
CA PRO A 488 5.92 -38.15 5.66
C PRO A 488 4.62 -37.40 5.99
N LEU A 489 4.44 -36.94 7.25
CA LEU A 489 3.28 -36.12 7.62
C LEU A 489 3.18 -34.80 6.86
N ASP A 490 4.30 -34.19 6.44
CA ASP A 490 4.25 -32.91 5.71
C ASP A 490 3.56 -33.08 4.35
N LEU A 491 3.79 -34.23 3.70
CA LEU A 491 3.20 -34.58 2.42
C LEU A 491 1.74 -35.02 2.59
N ASP A 492 1.42 -35.83 3.61
CA ASP A 492 0.06 -36.28 3.88
C ASP A 492 -0.86 -35.09 4.26
N MET A 493 -0.40 -34.16 5.10
CA MET A 493 -1.16 -32.97 5.48
C MET A 493 -1.29 -31.98 4.32
N MET A 494 -0.24 -31.77 3.50
CA MET A 494 -0.32 -30.89 2.34
C MET A 494 -1.26 -31.44 1.26
N ALA A 495 -1.26 -32.75 1.02
CA ALA A 495 -2.16 -33.38 0.04
C ALA A 495 -3.64 -33.25 0.43
N ARG A 496 -3.97 -33.44 1.72
CA ARG A 496 -5.33 -33.16 2.25
C ARG A 496 -5.69 -31.68 2.15
N ALA A 497 -4.75 -30.80 2.48
CA ALA A 497 -4.96 -29.35 2.37
C ALA A 497 -5.19 -28.91 0.92
N LEU A 498 -4.54 -29.53 -0.06
CA LEU A 498 -4.75 -29.30 -1.48
C LEU A 498 -6.16 -29.76 -1.94
N LEU A 499 -6.58 -30.97 -1.57
CA LEU A 499 -7.93 -31.47 -1.87
C LEU A 499 -9.01 -30.55 -1.26
N HIS A 500 -8.79 -30.08 -0.04
CA HIS A 500 -9.66 -29.09 0.59
C HIS A 500 -9.67 -27.74 -0.15
N CYS A 501 -8.51 -27.26 -0.64
CA CYS A 501 -8.43 -26.07 -1.48
C CYS A 501 -9.20 -26.22 -2.81
N ILE A 502 -9.19 -27.42 -3.38
CA ILE A 502 -9.98 -27.76 -4.59
C ILE A 502 -11.48 -27.72 -4.28
N SER A 503 -11.92 -28.10 -3.07
CA SER A 503 -13.35 -28.11 -2.71
C SER A 503 -14.04 -26.74 -2.85
N PHE A 504 -13.33 -25.63 -2.62
CA PHE A 504 -13.89 -24.27 -2.79
C PHE A 504 -14.34 -23.97 -4.22
N THR A 505 -13.84 -24.67 -5.23
CA THR A 505 -14.23 -24.48 -6.65
C THR A 505 -15.69 -24.86 -6.96
N ALA A 506 -16.38 -25.50 -6.00
CA ALA A 506 -17.81 -25.80 -6.03
C ALA A 506 -18.63 -24.93 -5.06
N VAL A 507 -18.03 -23.92 -4.42
CA VAL A 507 -18.67 -23.08 -3.39
C VAL A 507 -18.85 -21.64 -3.87
N GLU A 508 -20.09 -21.19 -3.94
CA GLU A 508 -20.44 -19.82 -4.34
C GLU A 508 -20.00 -18.76 -3.31
N PRO A 509 -19.69 -17.52 -3.73
CA PRO A 509 -19.68 -17.02 -5.11
C PRO A 509 -18.42 -17.37 -5.93
N PHE A 510 -17.39 -17.99 -5.35
CA PHE A 510 -16.17 -18.35 -6.08
C PHE A 510 -16.43 -19.33 -7.24
N ALA A 511 -17.31 -20.32 -7.07
CA ALA A 511 -17.70 -21.22 -8.16
C ALA A 511 -18.22 -20.46 -9.42
N SER A 512 -18.93 -19.35 -9.24
CA SER A 512 -19.39 -18.47 -10.32
C SER A 512 -18.30 -17.62 -10.99
N VAL A 513 -17.12 -17.41 -10.42
CA VAL A 513 -16.03 -16.63 -11.09
C VAL A 513 -15.15 -17.49 -11.99
N LEU A 514 -15.22 -18.81 -11.86
CA LEU A 514 -14.35 -19.75 -12.58
C LEU A 514 -14.81 -19.97 -14.03
N ARG A 515 -13.84 -20.13 -14.93
CA ARG A 515 -14.04 -20.62 -16.30
C ARG A 515 -14.24 -22.13 -16.30
N ARG A 516 -15.21 -22.59 -17.09
CA ARG A 516 -15.48 -24.00 -17.35
C ARG A 516 -15.51 -24.28 -18.84
N ASP A 517 -15.19 -25.50 -19.24
CA ASP A 517 -15.31 -25.95 -20.63
C ASP A 517 -16.77 -26.28 -21.01
N ALA A 518 -16.98 -26.74 -22.24
CA ALA A 518 -18.32 -27.08 -22.76
C ALA A 518 -18.97 -28.29 -22.03
N ASP A 519 -18.17 -29.13 -21.38
CA ASP A 519 -18.62 -30.29 -20.59
C ASP A 519 -18.78 -29.94 -19.09
N GLY A 520 -18.46 -28.70 -18.68
CA GLY A 520 -18.58 -28.18 -17.32
C GLY A 520 -17.35 -28.38 -16.43
N ASN A 521 -16.25 -28.95 -16.93
CA ASN A 521 -15.01 -29.12 -16.17
C ASN A 521 -14.32 -27.78 -15.95
N LEU A 522 -13.53 -27.66 -14.88
CA LEU A 522 -12.74 -26.46 -14.61
C LEU A 522 -11.59 -26.32 -15.61
N ILE A 523 -11.40 -25.10 -16.13
CA ILE A 523 -10.22 -24.79 -16.95
C ILE A 523 -9.02 -24.53 -16.02
N LEU A 524 -7.91 -25.20 -16.30
CA LEU A 524 -6.64 -25.13 -15.55
C LEU A 524 -5.54 -24.60 -16.47
N ALA A 525 -4.53 -23.95 -15.90
CA ALA A 525 -3.29 -23.70 -16.62
C ALA A 525 -2.52 -25.04 -16.78
N LYS A 526 -1.85 -25.24 -17.90
CA LYS A 526 -0.97 -26.41 -18.14
C LYS A 526 0.15 -26.48 -17.10
N SER A 527 0.61 -25.32 -16.57
CA SER A 527 1.55 -25.24 -15.44
C SER A 527 1.10 -26.02 -14.20
N SER A 528 -0.20 -26.28 -14.05
CA SER A 528 -0.83 -26.96 -12.92
C SER A 528 -1.28 -28.39 -13.25
N GLY A 529 -1.14 -28.86 -14.50
CA GLY A 529 -1.53 -30.22 -14.90
C GLY A 529 -3.02 -30.54 -14.66
N SER A 530 -3.29 -31.73 -14.12
CA SER A 530 -4.64 -32.25 -13.86
C SER A 530 -5.05 -32.08 -12.40
N LEU A 531 -6.32 -31.78 -12.15
CA LEU A 531 -6.90 -31.78 -10.80
C LEU A 531 -6.86 -33.20 -10.17
N PRO A 532 -6.19 -33.38 -9.01
CA PRO A 532 -6.22 -34.65 -8.28
C PRO A 532 -7.59 -34.87 -7.64
N LYS A 533 -8.02 -36.14 -7.59
CA LYS A 533 -9.33 -36.57 -7.06
C LYS A 533 -9.19 -37.51 -5.86
N THR A 534 -8.02 -38.11 -5.69
CA THR A 534 -7.65 -38.99 -4.58
C THR A 534 -6.47 -38.43 -3.78
N LEU A 535 -6.25 -38.94 -2.57
CA LEU A 535 -5.13 -38.52 -1.73
C LEU A 535 -3.76 -38.82 -2.36
N GLU A 536 -3.61 -39.95 -3.07
CA GLU A 536 -2.32 -40.31 -3.68
C GLU A 536 -2.02 -39.47 -4.94
N GLU A 537 -3.02 -39.19 -5.78
CA GLU A 537 -2.88 -38.20 -6.86
C GLU A 537 -2.54 -36.80 -6.29
N ALA A 538 -3.11 -36.43 -5.15
CA ALA A 538 -2.81 -35.16 -4.48
C ALA A 538 -1.39 -35.13 -3.90
N LYS A 539 -0.86 -36.27 -3.43
CA LYS A 539 0.56 -36.38 -3.02
C LYS A 539 1.47 -36.20 -4.23
N GLU A 540 1.23 -36.92 -5.33
CA GLU A 540 2.00 -36.75 -6.58
C GLU A 540 1.95 -35.30 -7.08
N PHE A 541 0.76 -34.68 -7.06
CA PHE A 541 0.59 -33.27 -7.39
C PHE A 541 1.45 -32.36 -6.50
N VAL A 542 1.41 -32.53 -5.18
CA VAL A 542 2.18 -31.73 -4.21
C VAL A 542 3.68 -31.85 -4.46
N GLN A 543 4.21 -33.05 -4.67
CA GLN A 543 5.65 -33.23 -4.91
C GLN A 543 6.11 -32.53 -6.20
N ASN A 544 5.28 -32.56 -7.25
CA ASN A 544 5.57 -31.91 -8.54
C ASN A 544 5.34 -30.39 -8.55
N ASN A 545 4.38 -29.86 -7.76
CA ASN A 545 3.94 -28.46 -7.85
C ASN A 545 4.26 -27.59 -6.61
N THR A 546 4.83 -28.17 -5.54
CA THR A 546 5.28 -27.38 -4.38
C THR A 546 6.31 -26.32 -4.78
N GLN A 547 6.22 -25.18 -4.10
CA GLN A 547 7.16 -24.07 -4.07
C GLN A 547 7.59 -23.81 -2.62
N GLN A 548 8.70 -23.09 -2.45
CA GLN A 548 9.06 -22.45 -1.19
C GLN A 548 8.01 -21.41 -0.74
N LYS A 549 8.13 -20.91 0.49
CA LYS A 549 7.52 -19.64 0.91
C LYS A 549 8.61 -18.67 1.37
N MET A 550 8.39 -17.36 1.25
CA MET A 550 9.31 -16.35 1.82
C MET A 550 9.24 -16.25 3.36
N SER A 551 8.70 -17.28 4.03
CA SER A 551 8.36 -17.29 5.47
C SER A 551 9.18 -18.34 6.24
N THR A 552 10.46 -18.50 5.88
CA THR A 552 11.39 -19.37 6.63
C THR A 552 11.48 -18.98 8.09
N ARG A 553 11.50 -19.99 8.97
CA ARG A 553 11.67 -19.81 10.42
C ARG A 553 12.95 -20.51 10.86
N ARG A 554 13.90 -19.74 11.39
CA ARG A 554 14.97 -20.35 12.22
C ARG A 554 14.33 -20.82 13.52
N SER A 555 14.55 -22.08 13.90
CA SER A 555 14.21 -22.53 15.25
C SER A 555 15.49 -22.90 16.03
N GLY A 556 15.74 -22.18 17.12
CA GLY A 556 16.63 -22.66 18.19
C GLY A 556 15.77 -23.45 19.20
N ARG A 557 16.21 -24.58 19.76
CA ARG A 557 17.50 -25.30 19.63
C ARG A 557 17.22 -26.81 19.59
N ALA A 558 18.07 -27.57 18.89
CA ALA A 558 18.15 -29.02 19.01
C ALA A 558 19.22 -29.43 20.05
N THR A 559 18.95 -30.43 20.89
CA THR A 559 19.77 -30.93 22.03
C THR A 559 19.84 -30.04 23.30
N LYS A 560 20.26 -30.67 24.41
CA LYS A 560 20.27 -30.17 25.81
C LYS A 560 21.13 -28.92 26.04
N GLU A 561 21.04 -28.37 27.27
CA GLU A 561 21.80 -27.21 27.78
C GLU A 561 23.20 -27.01 27.16
N VAL A 562 23.30 -26.14 26.15
CA VAL A 562 24.30 -25.07 26.22
C VAL A 562 23.64 -23.91 26.96
N LYS A 563 24.17 -23.56 28.13
CA LYS A 563 23.67 -22.42 28.88
C LYS A 563 23.99 -21.16 28.08
N TYR A 564 22.96 -20.56 27.48
CA TYR A 564 23.04 -19.13 27.23
C TYR A 564 23.18 -18.49 28.60
N THR A 565 24.31 -17.85 28.87
CA THR A 565 24.45 -16.96 30.01
C THR A 565 23.71 -15.67 29.70
N SER A 566 22.37 -15.75 29.65
CA SER A 566 21.48 -14.61 29.81
C SER A 566 21.53 -14.14 31.27
N ALA A 567 22.75 -13.83 31.73
CA ALA A 567 23.05 -13.16 32.99
C ALA A 567 22.82 -11.64 32.81
N SER A 568 21.71 -11.30 32.16
CA SER A 568 21.10 -9.96 32.14
C SER A 568 20.08 -9.87 33.28
N GLU A 569 20.43 -10.40 34.45
CA GLU A 569 19.80 -10.01 35.72
C GLU A 569 20.12 -8.52 35.93
N GLY A 570 19.17 -7.64 35.63
CA GLY A 570 19.31 -6.20 35.79
C GLY A 570 19.64 -5.42 34.51
N SER A 571 18.76 -5.48 33.51
CA SER A 571 18.56 -4.34 32.59
C SER A 571 17.43 -3.43 33.11
N ASP A 572 17.61 -2.92 34.33
CA ASP A 572 16.67 -2.01 35.00
C ASP A 572 16.55 -0.66 34.25
N PHE A 573 15.68 -0.59 33.26
CA PHE A 573 15.19 0.68 32.71
C PHE A 573 14.11 1.29 33.62
N GLU A 574 14.49 1.57 34.88
CA GLU A 574 13.71 2.38 35.84
C GLU A 574 14.58 3.45 36.52
N ASP A 575 13.96 4.58 36.85
CA ASP A 575 14.60 5.82 37.30
C ASP A 575 15.51 5.68 38.54
N LYS A 576 16.74 6.21 38.46
CA LYS A 576 17.74 6.16 39.54
C LYS A 576 18.23 7.53 40.01
N LYS A 577 17.43 8.22 40.84
CA LYS A 577 17.81 9.25 41.86
C LYS A 577 16.54 9.68 42.66
N LYS A 578 16.50 9.82 44.01
CA LYS A 578 17.54 9.90 45.07
C LYS A 578 17.07 9.27 46.41
N ARG A 579 17.93 8.42 46.99
CA ARG A 579 18.45 8.48 48.39
C ARG A 579 17.50 8.86 49.56
N THR A 580 17.14 7.90 50.42
CA THR A 580 17.40 7.87 51.90
C THR A 580 16.79 6.60 52.55
N LYS A 581 17.06 6.33 53.84
CA LYS A 581 16.65 5.09 54.54
C LYS A 581 16.23 5.36 56.00
N LYS A 582 15.14 4.69 56.44
CA LYS A 582 14.62 4.44 57.82
C LYS A 582 13.39 5.23 58.35
N THR A 583 12.33 4.42 58.56
CA THR A 583 11.49 4.24 59.79
C THR A 583 10.27 5.12 60.16
N SER A 584 9.17 4.38 60.39
CA SER A 584 8.12 4.53 61.44
C SER A 584 6.73 5.10 61.06
N THR A 585 5.79 4.15 60.84
CA THR A 585 4.41 4.05 61.40
C THR A 585 3.43 5.25 61.47
N THR A 586 2.27 5.04 60.82
CA THR A 586 0.91 5.57 61.13
C THR A 586 0.64 7.07 60.88
N LYS A 587 -0.59 7.54 60.55
CA LYS A 587 -1.95 6.93 60.56
C LYS A 587 -2.94 7.68 59.62
N LYS A 588 -3.98 6.97 59.13
CA LYS A 588 -5.34 7.43 58.73
C LYS A 588 -5.62 8.28 57.44
N ALA A 589 -6.72 7.87 56.77
CA ALA A 589 -7.82 8.67 56.18
C ALA A 589 -7.79 9.18 54.71
N ALA A 590 -8.40 8.39 53.81
CA ALA A 590 -9.55 8.67 52.92
C ALA A 590 -9.73 10.01 52.15
N GLY A 591 -10.22 9.90 50.89
CA GLY A 591 -11.30 10.77 50.38
C GLY A 591 -11.10 11.56 49.06
N THR A 592 -11.40 10.94 47.91
CA THR A 592 -11.86 11.60 46.66
C THR A 592 -13.42 11.69 46.64
N PRO A 593 -14.16 12.36 45.69
CA PRO A 593 -13.80 12.75 44.30
C PRO A 593 -14.39 14.03 43.60
N LYS A 594 -13.69 14.51 42.56
CA LYS A 594 -14.18 14.99 41.20
C LYS A 594 -15.22 16.13 40.99
N LYS A 595 -14.81 17.13 40.17
CA LYS A 595 -15.53 17.85 39.06
C LYS A 595 -16.81 18.69 39.41
N SER A 596 -17.08 19.89 38.85
CA SER A 596 -17.19 20.17 37.39
C SER A 596 -17.44 21.67 36.99
N THR A 597 -16.88 22.08 35.84
CA THR A 597 -17.40 22.92 34.70
C THR A 597 -18.18 24.27 34.80
N LYS A 598 -17.68 25.26 34.02
CA LYS A 598 -18.33 26.09 32.95
C LYS A 598 -19.05 27.45 33.21
N LYS A 599 -18.88 28.36 32.21
CA LYS A 599 -19.64 29.62 31.86
C LYS A 599 -19.44 30.81 32.84
N ARG A 600 -19.70 32.10 32.54
CA ARG A 600 -20.23 32.92 31.39
C ARG A 600 -19.54 34.34 31.47
N ALA A 601 -19.71 35.42 30.68
CA ALA A 601 -20.52 35.81 29.50
C ALA A 601 -19.98 37.09 28.78
N ALA A 602 -20.48 37.38 27.57
CA ALA A 602 -20.78 38.73 27.01
C ALA A 602 -19.60 39.71 26.69
N GLU A 603 -19.74 40.85 25.97
CA GLU A 603 -20.92 41.55 25.39
C GLU A 603 -20.55 42.57 24.27
N SER A 604 -21.46 42.88 23.31
CA SER A 604 -21.61 44.16 22.54
C SER A 604 -20.47 44.63 21.56
N ASP A 605 -20.64 45.50 20.55
CA ASP A 605 -21.82 46.18 19.94
C ASP A 605 -21.54 46.78 18.52
N ASN A 606 -22.60 47.00 17.70
CA ASN A 606 -22.81 47.97 16.56
C ASN A 606 -21.80 48.07 15.37
N GLY A 607 -22.18 48.48 14.14
CA GLY A 607 -23.50 48.75 13.52
C GLY A 607 -23.41 49.53 12.16
N ASP A 608 -24.41 49.32 11.27
CA ASP A 608 -24.92 50.16 10.13
C ASP A 608 -24.00 50.82 9.04
N ALA A 609 -24.44 51.27 7.84
CA ALA A 609 -25.49 50.85 6.85
C ALA A 609 -25.47 51.76 5.56
N PHE A 610 -26.37 51.50 4.57
CA PHE A 610 -26.91 52.39 3.49
C PHE A 610 -26.13 52.72 2.15
N THR A 611 -26.37 51.89 1.12
CA THR A 611 -26.96 52.17 -0.24
C THR A 611 -26.58 53.33 -1.21
N LYS A 612 -26.53 52.93 -2.50
CA LYS A 612 -27.25 53.48 -3.71
C LYS A 612 -26.64 54.53 -4.68
N GLU A 613 -27.06 54.38 -5.95
CA GLU A 613 -26.73 55.18 -7.14
C GLU A 613 -27.53 56.50 -7.23
N ASN A 614 -27.19 57.40 -8.18
CA ASN A 614 -28.07 57.76 -9.33
C ASN A 614 -27.54 58.89 -10.25
N GLY A 615 -27.59 58.67 -11.58
CA GLY A 615 -28.12 59.62 -12.58
C GLY A 615 -27.32 60.87 -13.04
N ALA A 616 -27.73 61.61 -14.10
CA ALA A 616 -28.68 61.33 -15.19
C ALA A 616 -28.70 62.43 -16.31
N THR A 617 -29.39 62.15 -17.44
CA THR A 617 -30.01 63.10 -18.43
C THR A 617 -29.12 63.99 -19.36
N THR A 618 -29.51 64.45 -20.57
CA THR A 618 -30.54 64.21 -21.65
C THR A 618 -30.04 64.89 -22.99
N THR A 619 -30.72 65.38 -24.05
CA THR A 619 -32.15 65.59 -24.50
C THR A 619 -32.25 65.84 -26.04
N ASN A 620 -33.32 65.36 -26.72
CA ASN A 620 -33.98 65.88 -27.97
C ASN A 620 -33.18 66.00 -29.32
N THR A 621 -33.72 65.97 -30.56
CA THR A 621 -35.09 66.12 -31.15
C THR A 621 -35.24 65.35 -32.51
N PRO A 622 -36.43 64.86 -32.96
CA PRO A 622 -36.64 64.10 -34.22
C PRO A 622 -37.41 64.91 -35.33
N PRO A 623 -37.69 64.43 -36.59
CA PRO A 623 -38.60 63.30 -36.93
C PRO A 623 -38.18 62.40 -38.15
N LYS A 624 -39.12 61.60 -38.68
CA LYS A 624 -38.93 60.41 -39.57
C LYS A 624 -39.19 60.72 -41.07
N PRO A 625 -38.81 59.85 -42.05
CA PRO A 625 -39.44 58.52 -42.23
C PRO A 625 -38.46 57.35 -42.04
N LYS A 626 -38.77 56.42 -41.13
CA LYS A 626 -37.84 55.36 -40.70
C LYS A 626 -37.97 54.11 -41.58
N ARG A 627 -36.99 53.92 -42.48
CA ARG A 627 -36.55 52.58 -42.90
C ARG A 627 -36.18 51.76 -41.65
N GLN A 628 -36.63 50.51 -41.55
CA GLN A 628 -35.92 49.52 -40.74
C GLN A 628 -34.61 49.16 -41.47
N LYS A 629 -33.53 49.86 -41.12
CA LYS A 629 -32.20 49.28 -41.23
C LYS A 629 -32.10 48.17 -40.17
N LYS A 630 -31.23 47.16 -40.39
CA LYS A 630 -30.64 46.44 -39.24
C LYS A 630 -30.06 47.48 -38.28
N ASP A 631 -30.18 47.25 -36.99
CA ASP A 631 -29.77 48.24 -36.00
C ASP A 631 -28.26 48.54 -36.12
N SER A 632 -27.84 49.78 -35.87
CA SER A 632 -26.41 50.11 -35.93
C SER A 632 -25.62 49.46 -34.80
N ALA A 633 -26.26 49.18 -33.67
CA ALA A 633 -25.69 48.33 -32.63
C ALA A 633 -25.51 46.88 -33.13
N ILE A 634 -26.57 46.27 -33.69
CA ILE A 634 -26.49 44.90 -34.25
C ILE A 634 -25.48 44.80 -35.40
N LEU A 635 -25.32 45.83 -36.22
CA LEU A 635 -24.30 45.88 -37.29
C LEU A 635 -22.89 46.15 -36.76
N ALA A 636 -22.75 46.83 -35.62
CA ALA A 636 -21.46 47.01 -34.94
C ALA A 636 -21.06 45.72 -34.21
N ALA A 637 -21.99 45.03 -33.56
CA ALA A 637 -21.83 43.69 -33.00
C ALA A 637 -21.50 42.63 -34.08
N ASP A 638 -22.31 42.55 -35.15
CA ASP A 638 -22.02 41.72 -36.35
C ASP A 638 -20.62 42.02 -36.92
N ALA A 639 -20.08 43.22 -36.72
CA ALA A 639 -18.73 43.62 -37.14
C ALA A 639 -17.67 43.32 -36.08
N GLN A 640 -17.92 43.54 -34.78
CA GLN A 640 -17.01 43.25 -33.67
C GLN A 640 -16.83 41.75 -33.46
N GLU A 641 -17.89 40.94 -33.57
CA GLU A 641 -17.81 39.48 -33.56
C GLU A 641 -17.04 38.96 -34.78
N LYS A 642 -17.24 39.56 -35.96
CA LYS A 642 -16.45 39.22 -37.16
C LYS A 642 -15.00 39.68 -37.05
N GLN A 643 -14.75 40.83 -36.43
CA GLN A 643 -13.41 41.34 -36.18
C GLN A 643 -12.70 40.43 -35.18
N ALA A 644 -13.27 40.15 -34.01
CA ALA A 644 -12.71 39.21 -33.03
C ALA A 644 -12.50 37.79 -33.60
N LYS A 645 -13.36 37.31 -34.51
CA LYS A 645 -13.15 36.04 -35.23
C LYS A 645 -12.04 36.13 -36.29
N ALA A 646 -11.85 37.28 -36.94
CA ALA A 646 -10.73 37.54 -37.83
C ALA A 646 -9.41 37.72 -37.07
N ASP A 647 -9.42 38.41 -35.93
CA ASP A 647 -8.29 38.64 -35.04
C ASP A 647 -7.84 37.32 -34.43
N LYS A 648 -8.74 36.52 -33.84
CA LYS A 648 -8.40 35.18 -33.34
C LYS A 648 -7.89 34.23 -34.43
N ALA A 649 -8.35 34.40 -35.68
CA ALA A 649 -7.77 33.69 -36.83
C ALA A 649 -6.39 34.24 -37.22
N ALA A 650 -6.15 35.55 -37.13
CA ALA A 650 -4.87 36.19 -37.40
C ALA A 650 -3.82 35.88 -36.32
N HIS A 651 -4.20 35.87 -35.03
CA HIS A 651 -3.35 35.47 -33.91
C HIS A 651 -2.95 33.99 -34.03
N LYS A 652 -3.93 33.12 -34.33
CA LYS A 652 -3.64 31.70 -34.62
C LYS A 652 -2.74 31.56 -35.85
N LYS A 653 -2.93 32.37 -36.90
CA LYS A 653 -2.03 32.37 -38.06
C LYS A 653 -0.63 32.83 -37.67
N ALA A 654 -0.48 33.91 -36.91
CA ALA A 654 0.80 34.42 -36.43
C ALA A 654 1.56 33.38 -35.59
N TRP A 655 0.87 32.64 -34.72
CA TRP A 655 1.46 31.52 -33.97
C TRP A 655 1.97 30.40 -34.88
N GLN A 656 1.22 30.05 -35.94
CA GLN A 656 1.65 29.01 -36.90
C GLN A 656 2.74 29.51 -37.85
N ASP A 657 2.71 30.78 -38.26
CA ASP A 657 3.77 31.43 -39.04
C ASP A 657 5.08 31.50 -38.23
N TRP A 658 4.99 31.83 -36.94
CA TRP A 658 6.13 31.88 -36.02
C TRP A 658 6.75 30.49 -35.83
N LEU A 659 5.93 29.46 -35.55
CA LEU A 659 6.41 28.08 -35.44
C LEU A 659 7.12 27.63 -36.72
N ALA A 660 6.52 27.89 -37.89
CA ALA A 660 7.11 27.53 -39.18
C ALA A 660 8.38 28.32 -39.54
N SER A 661 8.71 29.41 -38.82
CA SER A 661 9.96 30.15 -38.98
C SER A 661 11.02 29.84 -37.90
N HIS A 662 10.67 29.06 -36.87
CA HIS A 662 11.56 28.62 -35.80
C HIS A 662 11.60 27.09 -35.67
N ASP A 663 11.08 26.36 -36.67
CA ASP A 663 11.06 24.90 -36.69
C ASP A 663 12.47 24.35 -36.87
N VAL A 664 12.97 23.64 -35.85
CA VAL A 664 14.30 23.03 -35.82
C VAL A 664 14.20 21.50 -35.82
N GLU A 665 13.14 20.95 -36.44
CA GLU A 665 12.93 19.49 -36.52
C GLU A 665 14.09 18.78 -37.23
N GLY A 666 14.94 18.13 -36.43
CA GLY A 666 16.14 17.43 -36.88
C GLY A 666 17.39 17.87 -36.14
N GLU A 667 17.42 19.09 -35.61
CA GLU A 667 18.50 19.58 -34.75
C GLU A 667 18.35 19.03 -33.32
N MET A 668 19.44 19.09 -32.55
CA MET A 668 19.62 18.38 -31.27
C MET A 668 20.48 19.21 -30.32
N LEU A 669 20.27 19.04 -29.00
CA LEU A 669 21.21 19.52 -27.98
C LEU A 669 22.53 18.73 -28.07
N GLU A 670 23.68 19.40 -27.93
CA GLU A 670 25.01 18.77 -28.04
C GLU A 670 25.31 17.81 -26.87
N GLU A 671 24.82 18.13 -25.67
CA GLU A 671 24.97 17.34 -24.44
C GLU A 671 23.60 17.03 -23.79
N GLU A 672 23.58 16.09 -22.84
CA GLU A 672 22.37 15.77 -22.08
C GLU A 672 22.10 16.85 -21.02
N PRO A 673 20.95 17.56 -21.06
CA PRO A 673 20.67 18.64 -20.11
C PRO A 673 20.47 18.13 -18.68
N GLY A 674 20.74 18.97 -17.68
CA GLY A 674 20.66 18.62 -16.27
C GLY A 674 19.27 18.12 -15.86
N LYS A 675 19.21 17.20 -14.89
CA LYS A 675 17.94 16.61 -14.41
C LYS A 675 16.97 17.66 -13.83
N GLU A 676 17.51 18.75 -13.29
CA GLU A 676 16.75 19.86 -12.70
C GLU A 676 16.48 21.00 -13.70
N GLU A 677 17.09 20.93 -14.88
CA GLU A 677 17.01 21.93 -15.96
C GLU A 677 16.19 21.40 -17.16
N SER A 678 15.79 20.13 -17.14
CA SER A 678 15.19 19.43 -18.28
C SER A 678 13.81 18.85 -18.03
N ILE A 679 12.94 19.02 -19.03
CA ILE A 679 11.57 18.55 -19.04
C ILE A 679 11.36 17.51 -20.14
N THR A 680 10.58 16.46 -19.87
CA THR A 680 10.26 15.47 -20.91
C THR A 680 9.18 16.02 -21.86
N GLN A 681 9.11 15.48 -23.08
CA GLN A 681 8.01 15.81 -24.01
C GLN A 681 6.61 15.62 -23.37
N THR A 682 6.45 14.63 -22.49
CA THR A 682 5.16 14.36 -21.83
C THR A 682 4.85 15.38 -20.73
N ASP A 683 5.86 15.78 -19.97
CA ASP A 683 5.72 16.78 -18.91
C ASP A 683 5.54 18.19 -19.49
N ALA A 684 6.17 18.51 -20.62
CA ALA A 684 5.95 19.75 -21.37
C ALA A 684 4.50 19.88 -21.88
N LEU A 685 3.95 18.79 -22.42
CA LEU A 685 2.54 18.67 -22.81
C LEU A 685 1.59 18.88 -21.61
N ARG A 686 1.93 18.36 -20.42
CA ARG A 686 1.10 18.44 -19.21
C ARG A 686 1.20 19.79 -18.48
N LYS A 687 2.41 20.27 -18.20
CA LYS A 687 2.68 21.46 -17.35
C LYS A 687 2.39 22.77 -18.07
N TYR A 688 2.64 22.82 -19.38
CA TYR A 688 2.58 24.05 -20.17
C TYR A 688 1.55 23.99 -21.32
N GLY A 689 0.70 22.94 -21.37
CA GLY A 689 -0.35 22.80 -22.38
C GLY A 689 0.16 22.73 -23.83
N MET A 690 1.43 22.35 -24.03
CA MET A 690 2.09 22.31 -25.34
C MET A 690 1.62 21.13 -26.18
N LYS A 691 1.77 21.22 -27.50
CA LYS A 691 1.57 20.09 -28.42
C LYS A 691 2.92 19.57 -28.93
N LYS A 692 2.92 18.32 -29.37
CA LYS A 692 4.13 17.67 -29.90
C LYS A 692 4.69 18.42 -31.12
N GLU A 693 3.79 18.97 -31.94
CA GLU A 693 4.06 19.75 -33.15
C GLU A 693 4.44 21.21 -32.85
N GLU A 694 4.30 21.66 -31.60
CA GLU A 694 4.78 22.98 -31.16
C GLU A 694 6.22 22.84 -30.60
N LEU A 695 6.52 21.71 -29.97
CA LEU A 695 7.87 21.34 -29.47
C LEU A 695 8.88 20.94 -30.57
N SER A 696 8.52 21.03 -31.87
CA SER A 696 9.52 20.89 -32.95
C SER A 696 10.37 22.15 -33.13
N SER A 697 9.88 23.30 -32.65
CA SER A 697 10.60 24.58 -32.62
C SER A 697 11.66 24.72 -31.52
N LEU A 698 11.98 23.63 -30.81
CA LEU A 698 12.99 23.60 -29.75
C LEU A 698 14.04 22.50 -29.97
N LEU A 699 15.27 22.80 -29.58
CA LEU A 699 16.33 21.81 -29.47
C LEU A 699 15.99 20.80 -28.37
N ARG A 700 16.44 19.56 -28.57
CA ARG A 700 16.14 18.44 -27.67
C ARG A 700 17.29 17.46 -27.60
N PHE A 701 17.38 16.73 -26.49
CA PHE A 701 18.23 15.55 -26.36
C PHE A 701 17.38 14.28 -26.50
N GLU A 702 17.86 13.27 -27.22
CA GLU A 702 17.18 11.99 -27.39
C GLU A 702 18.01 10.86 -26.78
N LYS A 703 17.52 10.27 -25.69
CA LYS A 703 18.17 9.15 -25.01
C LYS A 703 17.25 7.94 -24.90
N LYS A 704 17.85 6.75 -24.81
CA LYS A 704 17.10 5.51 -24.61
C LYS A 704 16.48 5.49 -23.20
N ASN A 705 15.17 5.32 -23.11
CA ASN A 705 14.46 5.19 -21.85
C ASN A 705 14.94 3.91 -21.13
N PRO A 706 15.49 4.00 -19.90
CA PRO A 706 16.10 2.85 -19.22
C PRO A 706 15.08 1.83 -18.69
N LEU A 707 13.79 2.17 -18.64
CA LEU A 707 12.73 1.30 -18.13
C LEU A 707 12.02 0.50 -19.24
N TYR A 708 11.85 1.09 -20.42
CA TYR A 708 11.05 0.50 -21.52
C TYR A 708 11.77 0.43 -22.88
N GLY A 709 13.00 0.95 -22.98
CA GLY A 709 13.88 0.78 -24.15
C GLY A 709 13.54 1.61 -25.41
N GLY A 710 12.42 2.33 -25.44
CA GLY A 710 12.11 3.31 -26.49
C GLY A 710 12.88 4.63 -26.34
N THR A 711 12.80 5.52 -27.33
CA THR A 711 13.47 6.84 -27.27
C THR A 711 12.66 7.84 -26.44
N MET A 712 13.33 8.58 -25.56
CA MET A 712 12.79 9.67 -24.76
C MET A 712 13.40 10.99 -25.20
N LYS A 713 12.54 12.00 -25.45
CA LYS A 713 12.92 13.38 -25.77
C LYS A 713 12.94 14.22 -24.49
N LEU A 714 14.07 14.86 -24.22
CA LEU A 714 14.27 15.89 -23.19
C LEU A 714 14.47 17.25 -23.87
N PHE A 715 13.91 18.30 -23.28
CA PHE A 715 14.09 19.70 -23.68
C PHE A 715 14.61 20.48 -22.47
N LEU A 716 15.25 21.64 -22.67
CA LEU A 716 15.46 22.57 -21.56
C LEU A 716 14.09 23.08 -21.07
N GLU A 717 13.87 23.11 -19.77
CA GLU A 717 12.56 23.54 -19.26
C GLU A 717 12.35 25.05 -19.44
N GLU A 718 13.41 25.86 -19.40
CA GLU A 718 13.33 27.29 -19.67
C GLU A 718 12.85 27.59 -21.10
N ASP A 719 13.38 26.90 -22.11
CA ASP A 719 12.94 26.98 -23.51
C ASP A 719 11.44 26.63 -23.66
N VAL A 720 11.01 25.53 -23.06
CA VAL A 720 9.62 25.06 -23.11
C VAL A 720 8.67 26.05 -22.43
N ARG A 721 9.09 26.62 -21.30
CA ARG A 721 8.35 27.63 -20.56
C ARG A 721 8.25 28.93 -21.36
N GLU A 722 9.34 29.41 -21.95
CA GLU A 722 9.34 30.63 -22.76
C GLU A 722 8.44 30.46 -24.01
N LEU A 723 8.54 29.31 -24.69
CA LEU A 723 7.69 28.94 -25.82
C LEU A 723 6.19 28.92 -25.44
N ALA A 724 5.86 28.45 -24.23
CA ALA A 724 4.49 28.42 -23.74
C ALA A 724 3.95 29.83 -23.43
N PHE A 725 4.75 30.69 -22.79
CA PHE A 725 4.38 32.08 -22.54
C PHE A 725 4.23 32.86 -23.85
N ARG A 726 5.18 32.70 -24.77
CA ARG A 726 5.12 33.22 -26.15
C ARG A 726 3.83 32.84 -26.88
N LYS A 727 3.42 31.57 -26.78
CA LYS A 727 2.16 31.05 -27.33
C LYS A 727 0.93 31.73 -26.73
N ILE A 728 0.89 31.90 -25.41
CA ILE A 728 -0.22 32.57 -24.71
C ILE A 728 -0.34 34.02 -25.17
N GLY A 729 0.75 34.80 -25.08
CA GLY A 729 0.77 36.20 -25.52
C GLY A 729 0.44 36.36 -27.02
N THR A 730 0.90 35.44 -27.87
CA THR A 730 0.59 35.46 -29.32
C THR A 730 -0.89 35.19 -29.59
N LEU A 731 -1.51 34.21 -28.91
CA LEU A 731 -2.90 33.84 -29.12
C LEU A 731 -3.89 34.90 -28.59
N GLU A 732 -3.55 35.56 -27.48
CA GLU A 732 -4.30 36.70 -26.95
C GLU A 732 -4.00 38.03 -27.67
N GLY A 733 -3.08 38.04 -28.65
CA GLY A 733 -2.88 39.15 -29.57
C GLY A 733 -2.04 40.30 -29.03
N VAL A 734 -1.14 40.02 -28.09
CA VAL A 734 -0.21 41.02 -27.54
C VAL A 734 0.63 41.61 -28.67
N GLN A 735 0.56 42.94 -28.84
CA GLN A 735 1.37 43.67 -29.83
C GLN A 735 2.60 44.27 -29.15
N GLY A 736 3.79 43.87 -29.59
CA GLY A 736 5.06 44.31 -29.05
C GLY A 736 6.24 43.72 -29.83
N ASN A 737 7.45 43.83 -29.25
CA ASN A 737 8.55 42.94 -29.61
C ASN A 737 8.35 41.54 -28.98
N ASP A 738 9.21 40.62 -29.37
CA ASP A 738 9.18 39.21 -28.97
C ASP A 738 9.17 39.02 -27.43
N GLU A 739 10.07 39.72 -26.75
CA GLU A 739 10.21 39.80 -25.29
C GLU A 739 8.93 40.31 -24.59
N GLN A 740 8.24 41.30 -25.16
CA GLN A 740 6.96 41.82 -24.64
C GLN A 740 5.82 40.81 -24.79
N VAL A 741 5.81 40.00 -25.87
CA VAL A 741 4.82 38.93 -26.08
C VAL A 741 5.04 37.80 -25.08
N VAL A 742 6.29 37.35 -24.91
CA VAL A 742 6.69 36.36 -23.88
C VAL A 742 6.26 36.85 -22.50
N LYS A 743 6.73 38.04 -22.08
CA LYS A 743 6.47 38.54 -20.73
C LYS A 743 4.98 38.72 -20.41
N LYS A 744 4.17 39.25 -21.34
CA LYS A 744 2.73 39.40 -21.08
C LYS A 744 2.04 38.03 -21.04
N GLY A 745 2.54 37.03 -21.77
CA GLY A 745 2.09 35.64 -21.65
C GLY A 745 2.51 34.95 -20.36
N GLU A 746 3.67 35.29 -19.78
CA GLU A 746 4.09 34.88 -18.44
C GLU A 746 3.13 35.44 -17.38
N GLU A 747 2.89 36.76 -17.41
CA GLU A 747 1.94 37.43 -16.52
C GLU A 747 0.53 36.78 -16.60
N MET A 748 0.04 36.51 -17.82
CA MET A 748 -1.24 35.80 -18.03
C MET A 748 -1.23 34.36 -17.49
N TRP A 749 -0.14 33.60 -17.70
CA TRP A 749 -0.06 32.23 -17.21
C TRP A 749 -0.01 32.19 -15.68
N THR A 750 0.75 33.08 -15.05
CA THR A 750 0.79 33.21 -13.59
C THR A 750 -0.59 33.60 -13.03
N GLU A 751 -1.29 34.58 -13.62
CA GLU A 751 -2.65 34.95 -13.21
C GLU A 751 -3.65 33.76 -13.28
N GLU A 752 -3.52 32.86 -14.27
CA GLU A 752 -4.37 31.66 -14.36
C GLU A 752 -3.99 30.54 -13.36
N HIS A 753 -2.73 30.48 -12.90
CA HIS A 753 -2.20 29.38 -12.07
C HIS A 753 -1.86 29.78 -10.62
N GLU A 754 -2.13 31.03 -10.20
CA GLU A 754 -1.80 31.58 -8.87
C GLU A 754 -2.49 30.87 -7.67
N ASN A 755 -3.36 29.90 -7.93
CA ASN A 755 -4.06 29.11 -6.91
C ASN A 755 -3.52 27.66 -6.75
N ASP A 756 -2.58 27.21 -7.59
CA ASP A 756 -2.04 25.84 -7.60
C ASP A 756 -0.64 25.73 -6.95
N VAL A 757 -0.28 26.65 -6.05
CA VAL A 757 1.01 26.67 -5.33
C VAL A 757 0.83 26.25 -3.86
N ASP A 758 0.82 24.95 -3.62
CA ASP A 758 1.22 24.37 -2.32
C ASP A 758 2.75 24.23 -2.30
N ASP A 759 3.48 25.16 -1.68
CA ASP A 759 4.78 24.82 -1.08
C ASP A 759 5.19 25.73 0.09
N VAL A 760 6.21 25.30 0.82
CA VAL A 760 6.66 25.81 2.12
C VAL A 760 7.56 27.03 1.97
N ASP A 761 7.33 28.07 2.80
CA ASP A 761 8.38 29.01 3.17
C ASP A 761 8.28 29.45 4.64
N VAL A 762 9.43 29.74 5.27
CA VAL A 762 9.57 29.95 6.72
C VAL A 762 10.09 31.37 7.04
N PRO A 763 9.33 32.19 7.78
CA PRO A 763 9.85 33.42 8.38
C PRO A 763 10.41 33.21 9.80
N GLU A 764 11.54 33.88 10.08
CA GLU A 764 12.28 33.83 11.35
C GLU A 764 11.65 34.66 12.50
N GLU A 765 12.37 34.67 13.64
CA GLU A 765 12.06 35.33 14.91
C GLU A 765 11.48 36.77 14.83
N LYS A 766 10.58 37.09 15.76
CA LYS A 766 10.71 38.34 16.53
C LYS A 766 10.15 38.25 17.95
N ASP A 767 10.98 38.73 18.86
CA ASP A 767 10.79 38.84 20.30
C ASP A 767 9.72 39.89 20.65
N THR A 768 8.85 39.63 21.65
CA THR A 768 8.64 40.61 22.75
C THR A 768 7.88 40.04 23.95
N LYS A 769 8.24 40.55 25.14
CA LYS A 769 7.84 40.10 26.47
C LYS A 769 6.51 40.70 26.95
N THR A 770 5.73 39.93 27.71
CA THR A 770 5.40 40.12 29.16
C THR A 770 4.45 38.99 29.59
N GLU A 771 4.71 38.11 30.57
CA GLU A 771 5.06 38.26 32.01
C GLU A 771 3.86 38.63 32.92
N LYS A 772 3.74 37.90 34.06
CA LYS A 772 2.83 38.07 35.22
C LYS A 772 1.38 37.54 35.09
N ASP A 773 0.72 37.06 36.16
CA ASP A 773 1.17 36.36 37.38
C ASP A 773 -0.04 35.72 38.12
N LYS A 774 0.23 34.72 38.98
CA LYS A 774 -0.48 34.34 40.23
C LYS A 774 -1.97 33.90 40.33
N ASP A 775 -2.08 32.88 41.20
CA ASP A 775 -3.07 32.63 42.27
C ASP A 775 -4.39 31.83 42.10
N LYS A 776 -4.60 31.04 43.16
CA LYS A 776 -5.63 30.05 43.54
C LYS A 776 -6.36 30.60 44.81
N PRO A 777 -7.27 29.91 45.56
CA PRO A 777 -7.63 28.47 45.59
C PRO A 777 -9.16 28.16 45.73
N ALA A 778 -9.48 26.90 46.11
CA ALA A 778 -10.72 26.43 46.79
C ALA A 778 -12.03 26.36 45.95
N THR A 779 -12.99 25.43 46.16
CA THR A 779 -13.14 24.16 46.94
C THR A 779 -14.25 23.32 46.24
N GLN A 780 -14.18 21.98 46.11
CA GLN A 780 -14.65 20.93 47.06
C GLN A 780 -16.17 20.97 47.36
N ASP A 781 -17.03 19.94 47.26
CA ASP A 781 -17.06 18.52 46.75
C ASP A 781 -18.54 18.24 46.25
N ASP A 782 -19.18 17.07 46.01
CA ASP A 782 -18.91 15.64 46.28
C ASP A 782 -19.73 14.64 45.39
N LYS A 783 -19.52 13.33 45.61
CA LYS A 783 -20.37 12.09 45.49
C LYS A 783 -21.90 12.17 45.19
N ASP A 784 -22.61 11.10 44.78
CA ASP A 784 -22.30 9.76 44.20
C ASP A 784 -23.58 9.09 43.61
N ASP A 785 -23.39 8.01 42.83
CA ASP A 785 -24.23 6.81 42.64
C ASP A 785 -25.78 6.88 42.76
N LYS A 786 -26.49 6.64 41.64
CA LYS A 786 -27.35 5.43 41.51
C LYS A 786 -27.82 5.08 40.10
N SER A 787 -28.44 3.90 40.00
CA SER A 787 -28.67 3.14 38.77
C SER A 787 -30.16 2.86 38.52
N ALA A 788 -30.41 2.22 37.36
CA ALA A 788 -31.62 1.52 36.94
C ALA A 788 -32.68 2.25 36.09
N LYS A 789 -33.28 1.38 35.28
CA LYS A 789 -34.37 1.45 34.29
C LYS A 789 -35.70 1.95 34.94
N THR A 790 -36.79 2.26 34.24
CA THR A 790 -37.25 1.80 32.89
C THR A 790 -38.34 2.73 32.31
N GLU A 791 -38.51 2.68 30.97
CA GLU A 791 -39.79 2.81 30.24
C GLU A 791 -40.54 4.16 30.09
N LYS A 792 -41.55 4.12 29.21
CA LYS A 792 -42.27 5.26 28.60
C LYS A 792 -43.66 5.44 29.22
N ALA A 793 -44.17 6.67 29.30
CA ALA A 793 -45.41 7.07 28.60
C ALA A 793 -45.76 8.55 28.80
N ASN A 794 -46.43 9.13 27.79
CA ASN A 794 -46.83 10.52 27.63
C ASN A 794 -47.58 11.17 28.81
N ARG A 795 -47.32 12.47 29.02
CA ARG A 795 -48.36 13.48 28.76
C ARG A 795 -47.75 14.84 28.41
N GLU A 796 -48.38 15.55 27.48
CA GLU A 796 -48.05 16.95 27.17
C GLU A 796 -48.55 17.90 28.28
N ASP A 797 -47.82 19.00 28.54
CA ASP A 797 -48.27 20.34 28.14
C ASP A 797 -47.21 21.45 28.39
N ALA A 798 -47.35 22.55 27.64
CA ALA A 798 -46.61 23.83 27.77
C ALA A 798 -45.07 23.82 27.45
N PRO A 799 -44.45 24.98 27.17
CA PRO A 799 -44.57 25.58 25.83
C PRO A 799 -43.23 26.00 25.16
N ALA A 800 -43.31 26.25 23.85
CA ALA A 800 -42.39 26.96 22.94
C ALA A 800 -40.96 27.31 23.45
N GLY A 801 -39.94 26.63 22.89
CA GLY A 801 -38.52 26.88 23.18
C GLY A 801 -37.62 26.90 21.93
N THR A 802 -37.79 27.89 21.06
CA THR A 802 -36.87 28.36 19.99
C THR A 802 -35.92 27.33 19.35
N GLU A 803 -36.20 26.93 18.10
CA GLU A 803 -35.18 26.32 17.23
C GLU A 803 -33.95 27.25 17.10
N LYS A 804 -32.75 26.66 16.96
CA LYS A 804 -31.62 27.38 16.36
C LYS A 804 -31.92 27.55 14.86
N PRO A 805 -31.61 28.70 14.24
CA PRO A 805 -31.74 28.84 12.80
C PRO A 805 -30.86 27.79 12.10
N LYS A 806 -31.49 26.92 11.30
CA LYS A 806 -30.78 26.08 10.33
C LYS A 806 -30.07 27.04 9.38
N LYS A 807 -28.75 26.93 9.19
CA LYS A 807 -28.07 27.63 8.09
C LYS A 807 -28.79 27.23 6.80
N GLU A 808 -29.25 28.21 6.04
CA GLU A 808 -29.90 27.91 4.77
C GLU A 808 -28.89 27.24 3.83
N LYS A 809 -29.31 26.17 3.14
CA LYS A 809 -28.46 25.50 2.15
C LYS A 809 -28.15 26.48 1.03
N THR A 810 -26.89 26.59 0.61
CA THR A 810 -26.55 27.34 -0.62
C THR A 810 -27.24 26.72 -1.83
N THR A 811 -27.44 27.46 -2.92
CA THR A 811 -28.11 26.92 -4.12
C THR A 811 -27.41 25.67 -4.68
N LYS A 812 -26.07 25.66 -4.67
CA LYS A 812 -25.25 24.47 -4.99
C LYS A 812 -25.50 23.28 -4.04
N GLN A 813 -25.81 23.52 -2.75
CA GLN A 813 -26.20 22.50 -1.78
C GLN A 813 -27.68 22.08 -1.91
N LYS A 814 -28.58 22.97 -2.35
CA LYS A 814 -29.97 22.65 -2.70
C LYS A 814 -29.98 21.70 -3.92
N TRP A 815 -29.31 22.07 -5.01
CA TRP A 815 -29.15 21.24 -6.20
C TRP A 815 -28.48 19.89 -5.92
N SER A 816 -27.40 19.87 -5.11
CA SER A 816 -26.76 18.61 -4.71
C SER A 816 -27.68 17.70 -3.91
N ALA A 817 -28.64 18.26 -3.16
CA ALA A 817 -29.65 17.50 -2.44
C ALA A 817 -30.76 16.98 -3.37
N TYR A 818 -31.23 17.80 -4.33
CA TYR A 818 -32.17 17.40 -5.38
C TYR A 818 -31.64 16.18 -6.14
N ILE A 819 -30.41 16.25 -6.67
CA ILE A 819 -29.75 15.12 -7.34
C ILE A 819 -29.67 13.90 -6.40
N SER A 820 -29.25 14.05 -5.15
CA SER A 820 -29.15 12.90 -4.21
C SER A 820 -30.48 12.27 -3.79
N THR A 821 -31.62 12.91 -4.11
CA THR A 821 -32.97 12.40 -3.80
C THR A 821 -33.73 11.93 -5.04
N HIS A 822 -33.34 12.40 -6.23
CA HIS A 822 -33.91 12.02 -7.52
C HIS A 822 -32.98 11.13 -8.38
N SER A 823 -31.78 10.80 -7.89
CA SER A 823 -30.91 9.81 -8.52
C SER A 823 -31.64 8.47 -8.66
N ILE A 824 -31.66 7.96 -9.88
CA ILE A 824 -32.24 6.65 -10.20
C ILE A 824 -31.17 5.56 -10.12
N ASP A 825 -31.60 4.33 -9.90
CA ASP A 825 -30.69 3.18 -9.86
C ASP A 825 -30.12 2.88 -11.27
N GLU A 826 -28.92 2.32 -11.36
CA GLU A 826 -28.22 2.12 -12.64
C GLU A 826 -28.97 1.16 -13.59
N ASP A 827 -29.91 0.37 -13.08
CA ASP A 827 -30.79 -0.54 -13.84
C ASP A 827 -32.04 0.12 -14.44
N GLN A 828 -32.30 1.41 -14.18
CA GLN A 828 -33.33 2.18 -14.91
C GLN A 828 -32.82 2.62 -16.30
N LYS A 829 -32.50 1.63 -17.12
CA LYS A 829 -32.08 1.76 -18.52
C LYS A 829 -33.31 1.86 -19.42
N LEU A 830 -33.26 2.73 -20.43
CA LEU A 830 -34.25 2.78 -21.50
C LEU A 830 -34.17 1.48 -22.31
N THR A 831 -35.32 0.89 -22.65
CA THR A 831 -35.40 -0.39 -23.38
C THR A 831 -35.18 -0.24 -24.88
N GLU A 832 -35.40 0.97 -25.42
CA GLU A 832 -35.24 1.33 -26.82
C GLU A 832 -34.46 2.66 -26.93
N GLU A 833 -33.81 2.90 -28.07
CA GLU A 833 -33.07 4.14 -28.31
C GLU A 833 -34.06 5.30 -28.59
N PRO A 834 -33.96 6.45 -27.89
CA PRO A 834 -34.86 7.58 -28.11
C PRO A 834 -34.89 8.10 -29.56
N SER A 835 -36.00 8.75 -29.93
CA SER A 835 -36.11 9.56 -31.15
C SER A 835 -35.21 10.81 -31.12
N ASP A 836 -35.03 11.37 -29.93
CA ASP A 836 -34.29 12.59 -29.63
C ASP A 836 -33.12 12.24 -28.70
N VAL A 837 -32.02 11.73 -29.25
CA VAL A 837 -30.83 11.31 -28.48
C VAL A 837 -29.79 12.41 -28.30
N ILE A 838 -29.21 12.47 -27.10
CA ILE A 838 -28.03 13.25 -26.78
C ILE A 838 -27.04 12.40 -25.96
N ASN A 839 -25.73 12.52 -26.23
CA ASN A 839 -24.69 11.80 -25.47
C ASN A 839 -24.10 12.62 -24.31
N GLN A 840 -23.46 11.96 -23.33
CA GLN A 840 -22.87 12.62 -22.14
C GLN A 840 -21.96 13.82 -22.43
N THR A 841 -21.18 13.76 -23.51
CA THR A 841 -20.26 14.86 -23.90
C THR A 841 -21.03 16.07 -24.40
N GLU A 842 -22.11 15.84 -25.16
CA GLU A 842 -23.04 16.89 -25.58
C GLU A 842 -23.86 17.45 -24.42
N CYS A 843 -24.28 16.62 -23.45
CA CYS A 843 -24.95 17.12 -22.25
C CYS A 843 -24.09 18.12 -21.47
N LYS A 844 -22.76 17.88 -21.43
CA LYS A 844 -21.79 18.80 -20.81
C LYS A 844 -21.63 20.09 -21.63
N SER A 845 -21.54 20.00 -22.96
CA SER A 845 -21.23 21.17 -23.82
C SER A 845 -22.44 22.00 -24.25
N LYS A 846 -23.63 21.41 -24.43
CA LYS A 846 -24.87 22.12 -24.76
C LYS A 846 -25.65 22.62 -23.53
N TYR A 847 -25.60 21.88 -22.41
CA TYR A 847 -26.50 22.10 -21.27
C TYR A 847 -25.76 22.26 -19.91
N SER A 848 -24.42 22.28 -19.91
CA SER A 848 -23.60 22.37 -18.69
C SER A 848 -23.96 21.33 -17.61
N LEU A 849 -24.41 20.14 -18.03
CA LEU A 849 -24.74 19.01 -17.16
C LEU A 849 -23.54 18.06 -17.02
N THR A 850 -23.14 17.80 -15.78
CA THR A 850 -22.07 16.86 -15.44
C THR A 850 -22.60 15.42 -15.38
N PRO A 851 -21.73 14.40 -15.44
CA PRO A 851 -22.14 13.01 -15.24
C PRO A 851 -22.89 12.76 -13.92
N LYS A 852 -22.64 13.58 -12.89
CA LYS A 852 -23.35 13.53 -11.61
C LYS A 852 -24.76 14.12 -11.68
N ASP A 853 -24.97 15.18 -12.47
CA ASP A 853 -26.31 15.75 -12.67
C ASP A 853 -27.21 14.76 -13.44
N LEU A 854 -26.65 14.08 -14.46
CA LEU A 854 -27.35 13.09 -15.29
C LEU A 854 -27.75 11.80 -14.54
N ALA A 855 -27.35 11.62 -13.28
CA ALA A 855 -27.66 10.44 -12.48
C ALA A 855 -29.14 10.31 -12.08
N CYS A 856 -29.98 11.28 -12.44
CA CYS A 856 -31.44 11.26 -12.24
C CYS A 856 -32.25 11.00 -13.54
N LEU A 857 -31.58 10.75 -14.67
CA LEU A 857 -32.23 10.55 -15.97
C LEU A 857 -32.05 9.11 -16.51
N PRO A 858 -33.12 8.47 -17.01
CA PRO A 858 -33.03 7.21 -17.74
C PRO A 858 -32.12 7.32 -18.96
N HIS A 859 -31.40 6.24 -19.29
CA HIS A 859 -30.44 6.24 -20.39
C HIS A 859 -30.48 4.95 -21.21
N PHE A 860 -30.26 5.07 -22.51
CA PHE A 860 -30.06 3.93 -23.42
C PHE A 860 -28.55 3.64 -23.54
N PRO A 861 -28.06 2.43 -23.22
CA PRO A 861 -26.65 2.08 -23.33
C PRO A 861 -26.30 1.67 -24.77
N LYS A 862 -25.68 2.58 -25.55
CA LYS A 862 -25.26 2.29 -26.93
C LYS A 862 -23.79 1.92 -27.01
N LYS A 863 -23.48 0.70 -27.48
CA LYS A 863 -22.11 0.23 -27.68
C LYS A 863 -21.44 0.99 -28.83
N ASN A 864 -20.25 1.54 -28.57
CA ASN A 864 -19.45 2.25 -29.57
C ASN A 864 -18.72 1.24 -30.48
N PRO A 865 -18.95 1.24 -31.81
CA PRO A 865 -18.33 0.26 -32.70
C PRO A 865 -16.81 0.39 -32.85
N ALA A 866 -16.24 1.58 -32.61
CA ALA A 866 -14.82 1.86 -32.81
C ALA A 866 -13.96 1.60 -31.57
N TYR A 867 -14.54 1.75 -30.36
CA TYR A 867 -13.81 1.67 -29.08
C TYR A 867 -14.35 0.61 -28.12
N GLY A 868 -15.42 -0.11 -28.48
CA GLY A 868 -15.99 -1.23 -27.73
C GLY A 868 -16.72 -0.87 -26.43
N ASN A 869 -16.51 0.34 -25.89
CA ASN A 869 -17.17 0.85 -24.69
C ASN A 869 -18.63 1.23 -24.92
N ASN A 870 -19.42 1.32 -23.84
CA ASN A 870 -20.82 1.75 -23.89
C ASN A 870 -20.92 3.25 -23.63
N THR A 871 -21.57 3.99 -24.53
CA THR A 871 -21.95 5.39 -24.35
C THR A 871 -23.36 5.46 -23.80
N LYS A 872 -23.59 6.22 -22.72
CA LYS A 872 -24.95 6.50 -22.24
C LYS A 872 -25.59 7.58 -23.11
N LEU A 873 -26.68 7.23 -23.80
CA LEU A 873 -27.53 8.19 -24.51
C LEU A 873 -28.75 8.53 -23.65
N PHE A 874 -29.12 9.80 -23.64
CA PHE A 874 -30.27 10.32 -22.92
C PHE A 874 -31.27 10.91 -23.90
N LYS A 875 -32.51 11.09 -23.45
CA LYS A 875 -33.52 11.78 -24.23
C LYS A 875 -33.34 13.30 -24.11
N GLU A 876 -33.09 14.00 -25.22
CA GLU A 876 -32.68 15.42 -25.20
C GLU A 876 -33.77 16.32 -24.59
N SER A 877 -35.05 16.00 -24.77
CA SER A 877 -36.16 16.70 -24.10
C SER A 877 -36.13 16.59 -22.56
N GLU A 878 -35.65 15.47 -22.02
CA GLU A 878 -35.50 15.26 -20.57
C GLU A 878 -34.22 15.92 -20.03
N VAL A 879 -33.11 15.85 -20.80
CA VAL A 879 -31.85 16.57 -20.50
C VAL A 879 -32.09 18.08 -20.46
N LYS A 880 -32.82 18.63 -21.43
CA LYS A 880 -33.15 20.06 -21.49
C LYS A 880 -34.06 20.48 -20.33
N SER A 881 -35.03 19.64 -19.96
CA SER A 881 -35.86 19.86 -18.77
C SER A 881 -35.05 19.84 -17.47
N LEU A 882 -34.08 18.93 -17.33
CA LEU A 882 -33.16 18.92 -16.19
C LEU A 882 -32.27 20.16 -16.14
N ALA A 883 -31.80 20.65 -17.29
CA ALA A 883 -31.03 21.89 -17.39
C ALA A 883 -31.84 23.10 -16.92
N TYR A 884 -33.11 23.20 -17.34
CA TYR A 884 -34.05 24.21 -16.84
C TYR A 884 -34.20 24.16 -15.31
N ARG A 885 -34.44 22.98 -14.72
CA ARG A 885 -34.50 22.83 -13.25
C ARG A 885 -33.20 23.24 -12.56
N LYS A 886 -32.05 22.81 -13.11
CA LYS A 886 -30.72 23.16 -12.58
C LYS A 886 -30.52 24.67 -12.54
N ILE A 887 -30.89 25.38 -13.60
CA ILE A 887 -30.74 26.85 -13.68
C ILE A 887 -31.71 27.54 -12.72
N ALA A 888 -32.98 27.12 -12.66
CA ALA A 888 -33.95 27.67 -11.69
C ALA A 888 -33.46 27.53 -10.23
N VAL A 889 -33.03 26.32 -9.83
CA VAL A 889 -32.53 26.05 -8.46
C VAL A 889 -31.22 26.79 -8.18
N LEU A 890 -30.33 26.94 -9.16
CA LEU A 890 -29.09 27.71 -9.01
C LEU A 890 -29.34 29.23 -8.93
N ALA A 891 -30.34 29.75 -9.66
CA ALA A 891 -30.83 31.12 -9.59
C ALA A 891 -31.67 31.42 -8.33
N GLY A 892 -31.89 30.43 -7.47
CA GLY A 892 -32.59 30.62 -6.18
C GLY A 892 -34.11 30.61 -6.27
N VAL A 893 -34.70 30.16 -7.40
CA VAL A 893 -36.12 29.77 -7.45
C VAL A 893 -36.34 28.70 -6.38
N LYS A 894 -37.49 28.76 -5.68
CA LYS A 894 -37.79 27.80 -4.64
C LYS A 894 -38.26 26.48 -5.24
N ASP A 895 -37.56 25.42 -4.88
CA ASP A 895 -37.95 24.03 -5.06
C ASP A 895 -39.00 23.70 -3.97
N ASP A 896 -40.22 24.22 -4.15
CA ASP A 896 -41.40 23.89 -3.34
C ASP A 896 -42.12 22.72 -4.05
N ASP A 897 -42.29 21.56 -3.39
CA ASP A 897 -42.71 20.24 -3.96
C ASP A 897 -44.14 20.18 -4.59
N LYS A 898 -44.65 21.27 -5.16
CA LYS A 898 -46.06 21.43 -5.58
C LYS A 898 -46.27 22.09 -6.94
N ASP A 899 -45.26 22.76 -7.51
CA ASP A 899 -45.40 23.44 -8.81
C ASP A 899 -44.13 23.32 -9.68
N ASP A 900 -43.93 22.10 -10.20
CA ASP A 900 -42.83 21.77 -11.13
C ASP A 900 -43.01 22.46 -12.50
N GLU A 901 -44.22 22.88 -12.87
CA GLU A 901 -44.44 23.66 -14.09
C GLU A 901 -43.91 25.09 -13.95
N GLU A 902 -44.15 25.80 -12.84
CA GLU A 902 -43.56 27.13 -12.58
C GLU A 902 -42.01 27.06 -12.58
N LEU A 903 -41.44 26.00 -11.98
CA LEU A 903 -39.99 25.82 -11.90
C LEU A 903 -39.36 25.50 -13.27
N LEU A 904 -40.04 24.72 -14.12
CA LEU A 904 -39.63 24.44 -15.49
C LEU A 904 -39.84 25.62 -16.45
N GLU A 905 -40.91 26.40 -16.29
CA GLU A 905 -41.15 27.62 -17.07
C GLU A 905 -40.13 28.70 -16.72
N ARG A 906 -39.89 28.96 -15.44
CA ARG A 906 -38.88 29.94 -15.02
C ARG A 906 -37.45 29.47 -15.36
N GLY A 907 -37.18 28.17 -15.26
CA GLY A 907 -35.93 27.57 -15.71
C GLY A 907 -35.71 27.69 -17.23
N ARG A 908 -36.79 27.62 -18.01
CA ARG A 908 -36.79 27.89 -19.45
C ARG A 908 -36.53 29.37 -19.75
N GLU A 909 -37.23 30.30 -19.11
CA GLU A 909 -36.98 31.74 -19.29
C GLU A 909 -35.50 32.10 -19.03
N LEU A 910 -34.90 31.51 -18.00
CA LEU A 910 -33.50 31.74 -17.65
C LEU A 910 -32.51 31.07 -18.61
N PHE A 911 -32.80 29.85 -19.09
CA PHE A 911 -31.96 29.20 -20.10
C PHE A 911 -32.09 29.86 -21.47
N ASP A 912 -33.30 30.18 -21.92
CA ASP A 912 -33.55 30.83 -23.21
C ASP A 912 -33.01 32.28 -23.19
N ALA A 913 -32.90 32.91 -22.00
CA ALA A 913 -32.11 34.13 -21.80
C ALA A 913 -30.58 33.88 -21.88
N GLN A 914 -30.05 32.77 -21.37
CA GLN A 914 -28.63 32.41 -21.51
C GLN A 914 -28.25 32.05 -22.96
N ASP A 915 -29.06 31.27 -23.68
CA ASP A 915 -28.92 31.04 -25.13
C ASP A 915 -29.07 32.35 -25.93
N GLY A 916 -29.85 33.31 -25.40
CA GLY A 916 -29.95 34.67 -25.91
C GLY A 916 -28.76 35.59 -25.57
N LEU A 917 -27.82 35.14 -24.73
CA LEU A 917 -26.68 35.93 -24.23
C LEU A 917 -25.31 35.48 -24.79
N ASP A 918 -25.22 34.51 -25.70
CA ASP A 918 -24.01 34.29 -26.53
C ASP A 918 -23.98 35.21 -27.77
N LYS A 919 -24.41 36.46 -27.57
CA LYS A 919 -24.02 37.67 -28.30
C LYS A 919 -24.19 38.88 -27.38
N ASP A 920 -23.07 39.49 -27.03
CA ASP A 920 -22.95 40.86 -26.51
C ASP A 920 -23.62 41.16 -25.14
N GLU A 921 -23.06 40.65 -24.04
CA GLU A 921 -22.57 41.54 -22.97
C GLU A 921 -21.56 40.84 -22.01
N LYS A 922 -20.54 41.60 -21.58
CA LYS A 922 -19.63 41.28 -20.46
C LYS A 922 -19.99 42.23 -19.29
N VAL A 923 -19.45 41.94 -18.10
CA VAL A 923 -19.57 42.72 -16.84
C VAL A 923 -20.91 42.44 -16.10
N ASP A 924 -20.96 42.28 -14.78
CA ASP A 924 -19.93 42.41 -13.72
C ASP A 924 -19.81 41.13 -12.84
N GLY A 925 -18.80 41.06 -11.99
CA GLY A 925 -18.54 39.91 -11.11
C GLY A 925 -19.28 39.94 -9.76
N THR A 926 -19.80 38.80 -9.31
CA THR A 926 -20.03 38.45 -7.89
C THR A 926 -20.19 36.94 -7.69
#